data_AF-A0A6P2C6B4-F1
#
_entry.id   AF-A0A6P2C6B4-F1
#
_cell.length_a   1.000
_cell.length_b   1.000
_cell.length_c   1.000
_cell.angle_alpha   90.00
_cell.angle_beta   90.00
_cell.angle_gamma   90.00
#
_symmetry.space_group_name_H-M   'P 1'
#
loop_
_entity.id
_entity.type
_entity.pdbx_description
1 polymer ?
#
loop_
_entity_poly.entity_id
_entity_poly.type
_entity_poly.pdbx_seq_one_letter_code
_entity_poly.pdbx_strand_id
1 'polypeptide(L)'
;MAGVTIGGLGTPLSTAPGVAADGFAERSGDRYHYEITGLRLERIKDNGQLDSPALGGGAAPVAWWTVNAAAQASPAAQLALLTWQAAPATKAIEYTEKLVGTITDRWGTVCTPAAPPAEVLWTFLLEPLGPSGAGWDLEGVAWPDPADTQRSVPPGTTLHVGERWRTGEPQLDELRGIIPAVVVGATVPCDHGNAPPGGPDIRDVLGVTADRAALAARRSPVFAAKEAGARAGLDALAGASRAATLDHLLRQAVAGLEIPTSQWHLALQAPGPAVAATQPSGASGGACPVKALEAPVLDNGLASNFTDKAALSTLAAAGIKGEKRDLYDVIQLRTGAYDSLDLLLAVPRAIAAAKTLVVRVLNGSGTETGRVAVSSGDLLAAGAVLPPNWVNPAGPWAADIDDLVRWADATLNMPVYITVPSTADPGSTVEIGLKTPSTTAGSDAAKGTVAPRYLVAAVGMRSAAEVARHDWDQEQISQDLATLTNAVGPASSDHALLEPGSRYRIVVEYFATRASDSTTLGDAGHPRSQTFWFRTDTLATHPTDSTQLVYTDTPAPVPVRLDPWTMVTMPGDNETGWFGREKLRLVFNTHDVDRFFGAYGKELRLRLEAANGDHPQGNGSTPHPLPISGANLIPVAATLLSPWDQALTEAVARGQLPCVDVDETRTQHSEVQFDIPLHPFMEYLLDVELVDQGAAESARGPRVFRRHFTTGGFGTVEGFAWSVSSVLRTARACPVDAFAAMLATLGSHPEGSAVDTHLAGYQIDPLPVPDHPQVVVFWQQAGGADPQPAAIMIDATEPLSRSRDYPREITDATVPDAPQRWILEPREWLTLRGGGDPGAIAGIVYAPGDQRAFIVLAPGSRGRHVTVDLVSVAMPDLPFLDGGEHAYSLVDVTLDHAPWEEV
;
A
#
# COMPACT_ATOMS: atom_id res chain seq x y z
N MET A 1 6.01 -17.70 -3.71
CA MET A 1 7.45 -18.04 -3.56
C MET A 1 7.70 -18.61 -2.18
N ALA A 2 8.61 -19.56 -2.01
CA ALA A 2 9.02 -20.05 -0.69
C ALA A 2 10.28 -19.30 -0.19
N GLY A 3 10.11 -18.45 0.83
CA GLY A 3 11.10 -18.20 1.89
C GLY A 3 12.55 -17.85 1.52
N VAL A 4 12.81 -17.09 0.46
CA VAL A 4 14.18 -16.59 0.19
C VAL A 4 14.53 -15.58 1.28
N THR A 5 15.54 -15.88 2.10
CA THR A 5 16.09 -14.90 3.05
C THR A 5 17.28 -14.20 2.42
N ILE A 6 17.33 -12.88 2.54
CA ILE A 6 18.43 -12.09 2.01
C ILE A 6 19.67 -12.39 2.83
N GLY A 7 20.63 -13.11 2.23
CA GLY A 7 21.86 -13.51 2.89
C GLY A 7 22.66 -12.28 3.32
N GLY A 8 23.17 -12.29 4.56
CA GLY A 8 23.86 -11.15 5.17
C GLY A 8 22.94 -10.11 5.83
N LEU A 9 21.64 -10.09 5.50
CA LEU A 9 20.64 -9.23 6.16
C LEU A 9 19.73 -10.00 7.11
N GLY A 10 19.48 -11.28 6.84
CA GLY A 10 18.58 -12.11 7.66
C GLY A 10 17.08 -11.81 7.46
N THR A 11 16.76 -10.93 6.52
CA THR A 11 15.38 -10.47 6.25
C THR A 11 14.79 -11.24 5.08
N PRO A 12 13.54 -11.75 5.18
CA PRO A 12 12.87 -12.40 4.05
C PRO A 12 12.75 -11.44 2.87
N LEU A 13 13.11 -11.90 1.67
CA LEU A 13 12.79 -11.23 0.43
C LEU A 13 11.34 -11.54 0.08
N SER A 14 10.49 -10.53 0.21
CA SER A 14 9.13 -10.59 -0.27
C SER A 14 9.07 -10.36 -1.78
N THR A 15 7.96 -10.80 -2.39
CA THR A 15 7.69 -10.45 -3.77
C THR A 15 7.53 -8.94 -3.93
N ALA A 16 7.92 -8.41 -5.09
CA ALA A 16 7.77 -6.99 -5.37
C ALA A 16 6.28 -6.62 -5.49
N PRO A 17 5.82 -5.57 -4.78
CA PRO A 17 4.46 -5.07 -4.90
C PRO A 17 4.14 -4.54 -6.29
N GLY A 18 2.88 -4.71 -6.70
CA GLY A 18 2.41 -4.30 -8.01
C GLY A 18 2.97 -5.12 -9.18
N VAL A 19 3.51 -6.31 -8.97
CA VAL A 19 3.65 -7.27 -10.07
C VAL A 19 2.29 -7.98 -10.25
N ALA A 20 1.83 -8.14 -11.49
CA ALA A 20 0.58 -8.86 -11.75
C ALA A 20 0.68 -10.31 -11.26
N ALA A 21 -0.45 -10.97 -10.98
CA ALA A 21 -0.48 -12.34 -10.49
C ALA A 21 0.23 -13.35 -11.42
N ASP A 22 0.37 -13.03 -12.71
CA ASP A 22 1.11 -13.85 -13.68
C ASP A 22 2.64 -13.66 -13.61
N GLY A 23 3.14 -12.75 -12.78
CA GLY A 23 4.57 -12.45 -12.59
C GLY A 23 5.19 -11.56 -13.67
N PHE A 24 4.46 -11.20 -14.72
CA PHE A 24 5.02 -10.52 -15.89
C PHE A 24 4.83 -9.00 -15.84
N ALA A 25 5.92 -8.26 -15.90
CA ALA A 25 5.94 -6.80 -16.00
C ALA A 25 6.25 -6.34 -17.44
N GLU A 26 5.55 -5.30 -17.91
CA GLU A 26 5.79 -4.71 -19.22
C GLU A 26 7.05 -3.82 -19.22
N ARG A 27 7.98 -4.06 -20.15
CA ARG A 27 9.15 -3.22 -20.40
C ARG A 27 9.41 -3.09 -21.89
N SER A 28 9.48 -1.84 -22.37
CA SER A 28 9.84 -1.50 -23.75
C SER A 28 8.99 -2.20 -24.83
N GLY A 29 7.68 -2.37 -24.57
CA GLY A 29 6.71 -2.96 -25.50
C GLY A 29 6.66 -4.50 -25.50
N ASP A 30 7.28 -5.14 -24.52
CA ASP A 30 7.20 -6.59 -24.29
C ASP A 30 7.03 -6.89 -22.79
N ARG A 31 6.71 -8.14 -22.43
CA ARG A 31 6.50 -8.54 -21.04
C ARG A 31 7.59 -9.50 -20.57
N TYR A 32 8.11 -9.27 -19.37
CA TYR A 32 9.17 -10.06 -18.75
C TYR A 32 8.78 -10.47 -17.34
N HIS A 33 9.00 -11.74 -17.00
CA HIS A 33 8.91 -12.25 -15.64
C HIS A 33 10.32 -12.43 -15.10
N TYR A 34 10.63 -11.80 -13.97
CA TYR A 34 11.90 -11.96 -13.26
C TYR A 34 11.64 -12.63 -11.92
N GLU A 35 12.28 -13.78 -11.67
CA GLU A 35 12.21 -14.44 -10.38
C GLU A 35 13.58 -14.41 -9.70
N ILE A 36 13.65 -13.74 -8.54
CA ILE A 36 14.86 -13.67 -7.73
C ILE A 36 14.92 -14.91 -6.85
N THR A 37 15.93 -15.74 -7.08
CA THR A 37 16.16 -17.00 -6.35
C THR A 37 17.15 -16.84 -5.20
N GLY A 38 17.96 -15.78 -5.24
CA GLY A 38 18.90 -15.45 -4.18
C GLY A 38 19.29 -13.98 -4.20
N LEU A 39 19.31 -13.36 -3.03
CA LEU A 39 19.87 -12.02 -2.84
C LEU A 39 20.82 -12.07 -1.65
N ARG A 40 22.05 -11.60 -1.81
CA ARG A 40 23.07 -11.63 -0.76
C ARG A 40 23.83 -10.31 -0.71
N LEU A 41 23.92 -9.74 0.50
CA LEU A 41 24.88 -8.70 0.83
C LEU A 41 26.10 -9.37 1.47
N GLU A 42 27.25 -9.25 0.83
CA GLU A 42 28.48 -9.91 1.28
C GLU A 42 29.59 -8.87 1.49
N ARG A 43 30.20 -8.91 2.68
CA ARG A 43 31.42 -8.16 2.98
C ARG A 43 32.63 -8.97 2.53
N ILE A 44 33.58 -8.31 1.87
CA ILE A 44 34.75 -8.94 1.27
C ILE A 44 36.01 -8.37 1.92
N LYS A 45 36.85 -9.24 2.46
CA LYS A 45 38.18 -8.92 3.00
C LYS A 45 39.13 -8.55 1.87
N ASP A 46 40.22 -7.85 2.21
CA ASP A 46 41.26 -7.48 1.24
C ASP A 46 41.91 -8.68 0.54
N ASN A 47 41.92 -9.85 1.20
CA ASN A 47 42.41 -11.11 0.63
C ASN A 47 41.37 -11.83 -0.29
N GLY A 48 40.21 -11.21 -0.53
CA GLY A 48 39.13 -11.74 -1.37
C GLY A 48 38.21 -12.75 -0.67
N GLN A 49 38.43 -13.07 0.60
CA GLN A 49 37.55 -13.97 1.36
C GLN A 49 36.30 -13.24 1.87
N LEU A 50 35.21 -13.99 2.06
CA LEU A 50 33.98 -13.50 2.69
C LEU A 50 34.24 -13.21 4.17
N ASP A 51 33.71 -12.08 4.63
CA ASP A 51 33.63 -11.73 6.04
C ASP A 51 32.19 -11.85 6.54
N SER A 52 32.00 -12.49 7.69
CA SER A 52 30.67 -12.79 8.24
C SER A 52 30.66 -12.52 9.75
N PRO A 53 29.64 -11.80 10.29
CA PRO A 53 28.47 -11.26 9.58
C PRO A 53 28.82 -10.09 8.64
N ALA A 54 28.00 -9.89 7.61
CA ALA A 54 28.20 -8.79 6.65
C ALA A 54 27.93 -7.41 7.27
N LEU A 55 27.01 -7.35 8.23
CA LEU A 55 26.63 -6.15 8.96
C LEU A 55 27.01 -6.26 10.44
N GLY A 56 27.26 -5.13 11.08
CA GLY A 56 27.32 -5.04 12.53
C GLY A 56 25.90 -4.87 13.11
N GLY A 57 25.26 -5.96 13.57
CA GLY A 57 23.94 -5.90 14.23
C GLY A 57 22.95 -7.00 13.83
N GLY A 58 21.68 -6.83 14.24
CA GLY A 58 20.56 -7.75 13.99
C GLY A 58 20.02 -7.73 12.55
N ALA A 59 18.81 -8.27 12.34
CA ALA A 59 18.18 -8.33 11.02
C ALA A 59 18.00 -6.92 10.42
N ALA A 60 18.42 -6.74 9.17
CA ALA A 60 18.51 -5.41 8.58
C ALA A 60 17.22 -5.01 7.83
N PRO A 61 16.85 -3.72 7.85
CA PRO A 61 15.64 -3.24 7.19
C PRO A 61 15.66 -3.50 5.68
N VAL A 62 14.51 -3.88 5.11
CA VAL A 62 14.32 -3.98 3.66
C VAL A 62 12.90 -3.54 3.32
N ALA A 63 12.76 -2.68 2.31
CA ALA A 63 11.46 -2.16 1.87
C ALA A 63 11.38 -2.08 0.34
N TRP A 64 10.19 -2.31 -0.21
CA TRP A 64 9.93 -2.07 -1.63
C TRP A 64 9.38 -0.67 -1.86
N TRP A 65 9.93 0.03 -2.84
CA TRP A 65 9.42 1.30 -3.34
C TRP A 65 8.73 1.07 -4.68
N THR A 66 7.41 1.25 -4.69
CA THR A 66 6.55 1.20 -5.87
C THR A 66 5.98 2.57 -6.17
N VAL A 67 5.10 2.69 -7.17
CA VAL A 67 4.36 3.93 -7.45
C VAL A 67 2.88 3.76 -7.15
N ASN A 68 2.33 2.58 -7.48
CA ASN A 68 0.92 2.27 -7.31
C ASN A 68 0.68 1.43 -6.06
N ALA A 69 -0.59 1.30 -5.67
CA ALA A 69 -1.04 0.47 -4.55
C ALA A 69 -0.75 -1.03 -4.74
N ALA A 70 -0.78 -1.80 -3.65
CA ALA A 70 -0.49 -3.24 -3.61
C ALA A 70 -1.15 -4.06 -4.73
N ALA A 71 -2.45 -3.83 -4.96
CA ALA A 71 -3.27 -4.57 -5.92
C ALA A 71 -3.15 -4.04 -7.37
N GLN A 72 -2.39 -2.96 -7.61
CA GLN A 72 -2.27 -2.33 -8.93
C GLN A 72 -0.90 -2.59 -9.54
N ALA A 73 -0.88 -2.89 -10.84
CA ALA A 73 0.36 -3.11 -11.57
C ALA A 73 1.28 -1.87 -11.51
N SER A 74 2.50 -2.04 -11.00
CA SER A 74 3.53 -1.01 -10.95
C SER A 74 4.59 -1.28 -12.03
N PRO A 75 4.85 -0.31 -12.94
CA PRO A 75 5.82 -0.50 -14.02
C PRO A 75 7.27 -0.57 -13.52
N ALA A 76 7.53 -0.02 -12.32
CA ALA A 76 8.83 -0.04 -11.67
C ALA A 76 8.67 -0.32 -10.17
N ALA A 77 9.43 -1.29 -9.68
CA ALA A 77 9.64 -1.54 -8.26
C ALA A 77 11.15 -1.42 -7.98
N GLN A 78 11.50 -0.75 -6.88
CA GLN A 78 12.88 -0.61 -6.42
C GLN A 78 12.99 -1.27 -5.05
N LEU A 79 13.94 -2.18 -4.89
CA LEU A 79 14.23 -2.79 -3.60
C LEU A 79 15.22 -1.90 -2.84
N ALA A 80 14.76 -1.30 -1.75
CA ALA A 80 15.60 -0.55 -0.85
C ALA A 80 16.16 -1.47 0.24
N LEU A 81 17.49 -1.51 0.35
CA LEU A 81 18.19 -2.25 1.39
C LEU A 81 18.60 -1.30 2.51
N LEU A 82 18.62 -1.80 3.75
CA LEU A 82 19.07 -1.08 4.95
C LEU A 82 18.19 0.11 5.38
N THR A 83 16.95 0.20 4.89
CA THR A 83 15.98 1.23 5.32
C THR A 83 14.56 0.67 5.49
N TRP A 84 13.84 1.16 6.51
CA TRP A 84 12.39 0.95 6.69
C TRP A 84 11.54 2.02 5.98
N GLN A 85 12.18 3.04 5.41
CA GLN A 85 11.45 4.12 4.75
C GLN A 85 10.69 3.58 3.55
N ALA A 86 9.39 3.86 3.49
CA ALA A 86 8.52 3.39 2.41
C ALA A 86 8.65 4.22 1.11
N ALA A 87 9.46 5.29 1.13
CA ALA A 87 9.75 6.15 0.00
C ALA A 87 11.23 6.59 -0.02
N PRO A 88 11.81 6.83 -1.21
CA PRO A 88 13.23 7.20 -1.35
C PRO A 88 13.61 8.59 -0.84
N ALA A 89 12.65 9.52 -0.76
CA ALA A 89 12.92 10.96 -0.58
C ALA A 89 12.07 11.57 0.53
N THR A 90 12.02 10.93 1.70
CA THR A 90 11.16 11.32 2.84
C THR A 90 11.43 12.73 3.39
N LYS A 91 12.67 13.22 3.27
CA LYS A 91 13.13 14.52 3.79
C LYS A 91 13.39 15.59 2.71
N ALA A 92 13.41 15.22 1.44
CA ALA A 92 13.80 16.12 0.33
C ALA A 92 12.60 16.80 -0.37
N ILE A 93 11.42 16.68 0.24
CA ILE A 93 10.15 17.24 -0.25
C ILE A 93 9.56 18.10 0.86
N GLU A 94 8.75 19.10 0.51
CA GLU A 94 7.97 19.86 1.48
C GLU A 94 6.65 19.15 1.81
N TYR A 95 6.12 19.39 3.00
CA TYR A 95 4.80 18.87 3.35
C TYR A 95 3.74 19.69 2.59
N THR A 96 2.73 19.01 2.01
CA THR A 96 1.58 19.63 1.33
C THR A 96 0.36 18.70 1.43
N GLU A 97 -0.85 19.23 1.25
CA GLU A 97 -2.07 18.42 1.09
C GLU A 97 -1.97 17.41 -0.05
N LYS A 98 -1.23 17.76 -1.12
CA LYS A 98 -0.97 16.86 -2.23
C LYS A 98 -0.09 15.67 -1.83
N LEU A 99 0.84 15.86 -0.89
CA LEU A 99 1.64 14.77 -0.35
C LEU A 99 0.77 13.80 0.45
N VAL A 100 -0.15 14.32 1.27
CA VAL A 100 -1.17 13.48 1.96
C VAL A 100 -1.99 12.72 0.94
N GLY A 101 -2.51 13.39 -0.09
CA GLY A 101 -3.23 12.74 -1.19
C GLY A 101 -2.43 11.65 -1.90
N THR A 102 -1.12 11.87 -2.13
CA THR A 102 -0.24 10.86 -2.75
C THR A 102 -0.05 9.63 -1.83
N ILE A 103 0.01 9.86 -0.52
CA ILE A 103 0.05 8.77 0.47
C ILE A 103 -1.28 8.01 0.46
N THR A 104 -2.41 8.71 0.46
CA THR A 104 -3.75 8.10 0.38
C THR A 104 -3.96 7.32 -0.91
N ASP A 105 -3.54 7.87 -2.06
CA ASP A 105 -3.69 7.21 -3.37
C ASP A 105 -2.90 5.91 -3.44
N ARG A 106 -1.72 5.86 -2.82
CA ARG A 106 -0.87 4.67 -2.80
C ARG A 106 -1.24 3.68 -1.71
N TRP A 107 -1.44 4.16 -0.49
CA TRP A 107 -1.55 3.34 0.71
C TRP A 107 -2.97 3.24 1.24
N GLY A 108 -3.91 4.07 0.79
CA GLY A 108 -5.27 4.15 1.33
C GLY A 108 -6.07 2.85 1.23
N THR A 109 -5.71 1.95 0.32
CA THR A 109 -6.34 0.63 0.20
C THR A 109 -5.59 -0.48 0.96
N VAL A 110 -4.52 -0.18 1.69
CA VAL A 110 -3.77 -1.18 2.48
C VAL A 110 -4.61 -1.80 3.60
N CYS A 111 -5.62 -1.06 4.09
CA CYS A 111 -6.58 -1.57 5.07
C CYS A 111 -7.78 -2.29 4.43
N THR A 112 -7.88 -2.28 3.09
CA THR A 112 -8.94 -2.95 2.34
C THR A 112 -8.52 -4.40 2.08
N PRO A 113 -9.23 -5.41 2.61
CA PRO A 113 -8.88 -6.81 2.42
C PRO A 113 -8.98 -7.24 0.94
N ALA A 114 -8.23 -8.29 0.59
CA ALA A 114 -8.34 -8.91 -0.72
C ALA A 114 -9.74 -9.50 -0.92
N ALA A 115 -10.34 -9.26 -2.08
CA ALA A 115 -11.61 -9.86 -2.45
C ALA A 115 -11.47 -11.39 -2.45
N PRO A 116 -12.43 -12.13 -1.85
CA PRO A 116 -12.38 -13.59 -1.80
C PRO A 116 -12.38 -14.19 -3.22
N PRO A 117 -11.96 -15.45 -3.39
CA PRO A 117 -11.99 -16.10 -4.68
C PRO A 117 -13.41 -16.13 -5.28
N ALA A 118 -13.61 -15.49 -6.43
CA ALA A 118 -14.90 -15.45 -7.11
C ALA A 118 -15.23 -16.83 -7.70
N GLU A 119 -16.44 -17.29 -7.40
CA GLU A 119 -17.07 -18.41 -8.12
C GLU A 119 -17.73 -17.84 -9.39
N VAL A 120 -17.67 -18.58 -10.49
CA VAL A 120 -18.26 -18.21 -11.77
C VAL A 120 -19.29 -19.26 -12.17
N LEU A 121 -20.46 -18.80 -12.61
CA LEU A 121 -21.53 -19.66 -13.11
C LEU A 121 -21.66 -19.54 -14.63
N TRP A 122 -21.60 -20.68 -15.33
CA TRP A 122 -21.86 -20.78 -16.76
C TRP A 122 -23.19 -21.48 -17.02
N THR A 123 -23.96 -20.91 -17.95
CA THR A 123 -25.22 -21.47 -18.47
C THR A 123 -25.21 -21.43 -19.99
N PHE A 124 -26.12 -22.18 -20.62
CA PHE A 124 -26.26 -22.17 -22.09
C PHE A 124 -27.26 -21.11 -22.58
N LEU A 125 -27.70 -20.19 -21.71
CA LEU A 125 -28.77 -19.25 -22.00
C LEU A 125 -28.47 -18.34 -23.20
N LEU A 126 -27.20 -17.95 -23.38
CA LEU A 126 -26.74 -17.09 -24.47
C LEU A 126 -26.37 -17.85 -25.75
N GLU A 127 -26.29 -19.19 -25.69
CA GLU A 127 -25.85 -20.02 -26.82
C GLU A 127 -26.96 -20.27 -27.84
N PRO A 128 -26.66 -20.34 -29.16
CA PRO A 128 -27.66 -20.67 -30.17
C PRO A 128 -28.19 -22.10 -29.99
N LEU A 129 -29.47 -22.32 -30.30
CA LEU A 129 -30.08 -23.65 -30.28
C LEU A 129 -29.46 -24.56 -31.36
N GLY A 130 -29.34 -25.85 -31.04
CA GLY A 130 -28.81 -26.86 -31.95
C GLY A 130 -27.34 -27.24 -31.70
N PRO A 131 -26.71 -27.99 -32.64
CA PRO A 131 -25.35 -28.48 -32.47
C PRO A 131 -24.31 -27.42 -32.81
N SER A 132 -23.13 -27.52 -32.20
CA SER A 132 -21.94 -26.75 -32.60
C SER A 132 -20.86 -27.65 -33.18
N GLY A 133 -20.22 -27.22 -34.27
CA GLY A 133 -19.11 -27.95 -34.89
C GLY A 133 -17.82 -27.93 -34.06
N ALA A 134 -17.57 -26.82 -33.36
CA ALA A 134 -16.35 -26.58 -32.59
C ALA A 134 -16.53 -26.76 -31.07
N GLY A 135 -17.77 -27.00 -30.60
CA GLY A 135 -18.13 -26.89 -29.18
C GLY A 135 -18.68 -25.50 -28.83
N TRP A 136 -18.80 -25.20 -27.54
CA TRP A 136 -19.36 -23.95 -27.02
C TRP A 136 -18.31 -23.27 -26.15
N ASP A 137 -18.07 -21.98 -26.39
CA ASP A 137 -17.24 -21.12 -25.55
C ASP A 137 -18.19 -20.27 -24.69
N LEU A 138 -18.49 -20.77 -23.49
CA LEU A 138 -19.46 -20.16 -22.61
C LEU A 138 -18.86 -18.94 -21.91
N GLU A 139 -19.64 -17.86 -21.86
CA GLU A 139 -19.35 -16.69 -21.04
C GLU A 139 -20.14 -16.80 -19.72
N GLY A 140 -19.41 -16.86 -18.61
CA GLY A 140 -19.94 -17.05 -17.27
C GLY A 140 -20.13 -15.74 -16.53
N VAL A 141 -21.02 -15.76 -15.54
CA VAL A 141 -21.28 -14.63 -14.65
C VAL A 141 -20.57 -14.88 -13.32
N ALA A 142 -19.59 -14.05 -12.99
CA ALA A 142 -18.88 -14.12 -11.72
C ALA A 142 -19.74 -13.62 -10.55
N TRP A 143 -19.53 -14.20 -9.37
CA TRP A 143 -20.14 -13.70 -8.14
C TRP A 143 -19.56 -12.31 -7.81
N PRO A 144 -20.39 -11.30 -7.46
CA PRO A 144 -19.90 -9.98 -7.13
C PRO A 144 -18.99 -9.98 -5.91
N ASP A 145 -17.93 -9.18 -5.95
CA ASP A 145 -17.06 -8.98 -4.79
C ASP A 145 -17.83 -8.28 -3.66
N PRO A 146 -17.58 -8.62 -2.38
CA PRO A 146 -18.15 -7.90 -1.25
C PRO A 146 -17.75 -6.41 -1.27
N ALA A 147 -18.58 -5.56 -0.66
CA ALA A 147 -18.22 -4.17 -0.42
C ALA A 147 -16.91 -4.08 0.40
N ASP A 148 -16.15 -3.01 0.17
CA ASP A 148 -14.87 -2.75 0.85
C ASP A 148 -13.83 -3.86 0.66
N THR A 149 -13.80 -4.48 -0.51
CA THR A 149 -12.73 -5.41 -0.92
C THR A 149 -12.06 -4.94 -2.21
N GLN A 150 -10.83 -5.37 -2.45
CA GLN A 150 -10.08 -5.04 -3.66
C GLN A 150 -9.53 -6.28 -4.37
N ARG A 151 -9.39 -6.21 -5.69
CA ARG A 151 -8.84 -7.28 -6.51
C ARG A 151 -7.83 -6.73 -7.51
N SER A 152 -6.76 -7.47 -7.78
CA SER A 152 -5.77 -7.08 -8.79
C SER A 152 -6.18 -7.40 -10.23
N VAL A 153 -6.88 -8.53 -10.45
CA VAL A 153 -7.24 -9.04 -11.78
C VAL A 153 -8.71 -9.50 -11.77
N PRO A 154 -9.50 -9.22 -12.83
CA PRO A 154 -10.88 -9.72 -12.93
C PRO A 154 -10.91 -11.26 -13.02
N PRO A 155 -12.02 -11.91 -12.60
CA PRO A 155 -12.16 -13.36 -12.71
C PRO A 155 -12.14 -13.81 -14.17
N GLY A 156 -11.58 -14.99 -14.43
CA GLY A 156 -11.73 -15.64 -15.74
C GLY A 156 -13.16 -16.13 -15.93
N THR A 157 -13.87 -15.62 -16.94
CA THR A 157 -15.28 -15.92 -17.20
C THR A 157 -15.51 -16.87 -18.36
N THR A 158 -14.47 -17.40 -19.00
CA THR A 158 -14.61 -18.26 -20.18
C THR A 158 -14.50 -19.75 -19.82
N LEU A 159 -15.39 -20.57 -20.38
CA LEU A 159 -15.34 -22.04 -20.26
C LEU A 159 -15.64 -22.70 -21.59
N HIS A 160 -14.70 -23.52 -22.09
CA HIS A 160 -14.92 -24.30 -23.30
C HIS A 160 -15.56 -25.65 -23.00
N VAL A 161 -16.66 -25.94 -23.68
CA VAL A 161 -17.41 -27.19 -23.62
C VAL A 161 -17.39 -27.87 -24.99
N GLY A 162 -16.98 -29.13 -25.03
CA GLY A 162 -16.88 -29.91 -26.26
C GLY A 162 -17.36 -31.34 -26.11
N GLU A 163 -17.14 -32.13 -27.16
CA GLU A 163 -17.49 -33.54 -27.20
C GLU A 163 -16.23 -34.36 -27.47
N ARG A 164 -16.06 -35.47 -26.74
CA ARG A 164 -14.82 -36.26 -26.82
C ARG A 164 -14.59 -36.89 -28.21
N TRP A 165 -15.65 -37.22 -28.92
CA TRP A 165 -15.58 -37.94 -30.20
C TRP A 165 -15.19 -37.05 -31.38
N ARG A 166 -15.29 -35.72 -31.23
CA ARG A 166 -15.01 -34.76 -32.30
C ARG A 166 -13.55 -34.73 -32.68
N THR A 167 -13.31 -34.61 -33.97
CA THR A 167 -11.96 -34.60 -34.57
C THR A 167 -11.52 -33.19 -34.99
N GLY A 168 -12.44 -32.23 -34.97
CA GLY A 168 -12.23 -30.87 -35.46
C GLY A 168 -12.43 -30.72 -36.97
N GLU A 169 -12.70 -31.83 -37.68
CA GLU A 169 -12.98 -31.86 -39.12
C GLU A 169 -14.41 -32.32 -39.37
N PRO A 170 -15.35 -31.42 -39.74
CA PRO A 170 -16.77 -31.72 -39.85
C PRO A 170 -17.08 -32.90 -40.78
N GLN A 171 -16.33 -33.04 -41.87
CA GLN A 171 -16.52 -34.12 -42.85
C GLN A 171 -16.15 -35.49 -42.28
N LEU A 172 -15.17 -35.56 -41.37
CA LEU A 172 -14.82 -36.81 -40.69
C LEU A 172 -15.83 -37.10 -39.57
N ASP A 173 -16.27 -36.07 -38.86
CA ASP A 173 -17.24 -36.17 -37.78
C ASP A 173 -18.61 -36.69 -38.27
N GLU A 174 -19.08 -36.25 -39.44
CA GLU A 174 -20.32 -36.76 -40.07
C GLU A 174 -20.26 -38.26 -40.38
N LEU A 175 -19.11 -38.75 -40.86
CA LEU A 175 -18.90 -40.16 -41.20
C LEU A 175 -18.94 -41.10 -39.97
N ARG A 176 -18.87 -40.55 -38.76
CA ARG A 176 -18.93 -41.34 -37.52
C ARG A 176 -20.35 -41.80 -37.18
N GLY A 177 -21.38 -41.15 -37.73
CA GLY A 177 -22.78 -41.51 -37.48
C GLY A 177 -23.20 -41.31 -36.01
N ILE A 178 -22.61 -40.33 -35.33
CA ILE A 178 -22.95 -39.91 -33.98
C ILE A 178 -23.97 -38.78 -34.08
N ILE A 179 -24.97 -38.76 -33.20
CA ILE A 179 -25.86 -37.61 -33.07
C ILE A 179 -25.18 -36.63 -32.11
N PRO A 180 -24.77 -35.44 -32.59
CA PRO A 180 -24.02 -34.50 -31.75
C PRO A 180 -24.85 -34.02 -30.56
N ALA A 181 -24.16 -33.55 -29.54
CA ALA A 181 -24.77 -32.78 -28.47
C ALA A 181 -25.41 -31.51 -29.05
N VAL A 182 -26.55 -31.11 -28.49
CA VAL A 182 -27.34 -29.96 -28.98
C VAL A 182 -27.80 -29.10 -27.83
N VAL A 183 -27.73 -27.79 -27.99
CA VAL A 183 -28.39 -26.86 -27.06
C VAL A 183 -29.88 -26.91 -27.34
N VAL A 184 -30.65 -27.31 -26.34
CA VAL A 184 -32.11 -27.32 -26.37
C VAL A 184 -32.62 -26.21 -25.49
N GLY A 185 -33.75 -25.62 -25.88
CA GLY A 185 -34.36 -24.53 -25.13
C GLY A 185 -35.86 -24.73 -24.97
N ALA A 186 -36.39 -24.17 -23.88
CA ALA A 186 -37.80 -24.12 -23.57
C ALA A 186 -38.17 -22.79 -22.92
N THR A 187 -39.41 -22.66 -22.44
CA THR A 187 -39.86 -21.51 -21.67
C THR A 187 -40.56 -21.96 -20.39
N VAL A 188 -40.26 -21.30 -19.28
CA VAL A 188 -40.94 -21.49 -17.99
C VAL A 188 -41.75 -20.24 -17.61
N PRO A 189 -42.78 -20.34 -16.76
CA PRO A 189 -43.44 -19.15 -16.21
C PRO A 189 -42.43 -18.27 -15.45
N CYS A 190 -42.37 -16.97 -15.69
CA CYS A 190 -41.53 -16.07 -14.91
C CYS A 190 -42.19 -15.75 -13.57
N ASP A 191 -41.55 -16.11 -12.46
CA ASP A 191 -42.00 -15.72 -11.11
C ASP A 191 -41.20 -14.52 -10.54
N HIS A 192 -40.20 -14.06 -11.29
CA HIS A 192 -39.47 -12.81 -11.02
C HIS A 192 -40.04 -11.65 -11.87
N GLY A 193 -40.11 -10.46 -11.27
CA GLY A 193 -40.61 -9.27 -11.96
C GLY A 193 -39.80 -8.99 -13.23
N ASN A 194 -40.51 -8.65 -14.32
CA ASN A 194 -39.96 -8.44 -15.68
C ASN A 194 -38.49 -7.96 -15.70
N ALA A 195 -37.70 -8.65 -16.52
CA ALA A 195 -36.28 -8.46 -16.81
C ALA A 195 -35.73 -7.03 -16.66
N PRO A 196 -34.45 -6.87 -16.25
CA PRO A 196 -33.78 -5.57 -16.28
C PRO A 196 -33.89 -4.93 -17.67
N PRO A 197 -34.05 -3.59 -17.75
CA PRO A 197 -34.24 -2.89 -19.01
C PRO A 197 -32.96 -3.00 -19.85
N GLY A 198 -32.98 -3.84 -20.90
CA GLY A 198 -31.86 -4.00 -21.83
C GLY A 198 -31.56 -5.43 -22.29
N GLY A 199 -32.27 -6.45 -21.79
CA GLY A 199 -32.10 -7.83 -22.26
C GLY A 199 -32.53 -8.02 -23.74
N PRO A 200 -31.81 -8.85 -24.53
CA PRO A 200 -32.19 -9.16 -25.92
C PRO A 200 -33.61 -9.78 -26.01
N ASP A 201 -34.30 -9.56 -27.14
CA ASP A 201 -35.64 -10.11 -27.37
C ASP A 201 -35.64 -11.63 -27.14
N ILE A 202 -36.66 -12.18 -26.50
CA ILE A 202 -36.83 -13.63 -26.30
C ILE A 202 -36.73 -14.42 -27.61
N ARG A 203 -37.05 -13.79 -28.75
CA ARG A 203 -36.90 -14.35 -30.10
C ARG A 203 -35.44 -14.38 -30.58
N ASP A 204 -34.64 -13.41 -30.18
CA ASP A 204 -33.19 -13.36 -30.45
C ASP A 204 -32.47 -14.38 -29.57
N VAL A 205 -32.86 -14.49 -28.29
CA VAL A 205 -32.36 -15.52 -27.37
C VAL A 205 -32.74 -16.91 -27.87
N LEU A 206 -33.98 -17.15 -28.29
CA LEU A 206 -34.40 -18.47 -28.81
C LEU A 206 -33.89 -18.77 -30.25
N GLY A 207 -33.10 -17.87 -30.86
CA GLY A 207 -32.42 -18.11 -32.14
C GLY A 207 -33.36 -18.29 -33.33
N VAL A 208 -34.53 -17.64 -33.34
CA VAL A 208 -35.53 -17.82 -34.41
C VAL A 208 -35.21 -17.02 -35.68
N THR A 209 -34.13 -16.23 -35.68
CA THR A 209 -33.59 -15.49 -36.83
C THR A 209 -32.28 -16.14 -37.31
N ALA A 210 -32.41 -17.10 -38.23
CA ALA A 210 -31.25 -17.71 -38.87
C ALA A 210 -30.65 -16.75 -39.92
N ASP A 211 -29.53 -16.10 -39.60
CA ASP A 211 -28.63 -15.55 -40.62
C ASP A 211 -27.35 -16.38 -40.71
N ARG A 212 -27.17 -17.02 -41.87
CA ARG A 212 -26.01 -17.88 -42.19
C ARG A 212 -24.77 -17.02 -42.42
N ALA A 213 -24.00 -16.76 -41.37
CA ALA A 213 -22.64 -16.24 -41.51
C ALA A 213 -21.63 -17.40 -41.53
N ALA A 214 -20.95 -17.57 -42.66
CA ALA A 214 -19.90 -18.57 -42.86
C ALA A 214 -18.63 -18.19 -42.09
N LEU A 215 -18.21 -18.99 -41.11
CA LEU A 215 -16.90 -18.86 -40.46
C LEU A 215 -15.83 -19.59 -41.30
N ALA A 216 -14.90 -18.81 -41.86
CA ALA A 216 -13.71 -19.31 -42.53
C ALA A 216 -12.58 -19.55 -41.51
N ALA A 217 -12.24 -20.81 -41.26
CA ALA A 217 -11.06 -21.19 -40.49
C ALA A 217 -9.79 -21.11 -41.36
N ARG A 218 -8.74 -20.43 -40.88
CA ARG A 218 -7.41 -20.41 -41.52
C ARG A 218 -6.74 -21.78 -41.36
N ARG A 219 -6.42 -22.45 -42.49
CA ARG A 219 -5.78 -23.78 -42.53
C ARG A 219 -4.27 -23.68 -42.75
N SER A 220 -3.51 -24.59 -42.14
CA SER A 220 -2.05 -24.73 -42.28
C SER A 220 -1.66 -25.28 -43.67
N PRO A 221 -0.54 -24.83 -44.28
CA PRO A 221 -0.08 -25.26 -45.61
C PRO A 221 0.33 -26.74 -45.70
N VAL A 222 0.61 -27.41 -44.58
CA VAL A 222 0.88 -28.86 -44.54
C VAL A 222 -0.42 -29.68 -44.71
N PHE A 223 -1.56 -29.10 -44.32
CA PHE A 223 -2.89 -29.71 -44.45
C PHE A 223 -3.42 -29.63 -45.89
N ALA A 224 -3.16 -28.52 -46.59
CA ALA A 224 -3.55 -28.31 -47.99
C ALA A 224 -2.92 -29.34 -48.96
N ALA A 225 -1.73 -29.87 -48.63
CA ALA A 225 -1.04 -30.87 -49.45
C ALA A 225 -1.61 -32.30 -49.31
N LYS A 226 -2.22 -32.64 -48.16
CA LYS A 226 -2.93 -33.93 -47.95
C LYS A 226 -4.37 -33.87 -48.46
N GLU A 227 -5.00 -32.70 -48.47
CA GLU A 227 -6.36 -32.44 -48.97
C GLU A 227 -6.51 -32.73 -50.48
N ALA A 228 -5.47 -32.51 -51.27
CA ALA A 228 -5.49 -32.73 -52.72
C ALA A 228 -5.58 -34.23 -53.12
N GLY A 229 -5.11 -35.15 -52.28
CA GLY A 229 -5.18 -36.60 -52.53
C GLY A 229 -6.53 -37.23 -52.14
N ALA A 230 -7.22 -36.66 -51.14
CA ALA A 230 -8.52 -37.14 -50.68
C ALA A 230 -9.71 -36.57 -51.49
N ARG A 231 -9.54 -35.38 -52.11
CA ARG A 231 -10.59 -34.68 -52.86
C ARG A 231 -11.15 -35.50 -54.05
N ALA A 232 -10.28 -36.24 -54.75
CA ALA A 232 -10.67 -37.04 -55.90
C ALA A 232 -11.52 -38.27 -55.54
N GLY A 233 -11.40 -38.79 -54.30
CA GLY A 233 -12.25 -39.87 -53.79
C GLY A 233 -13.57 -39.36 -53.19
N LEU A 234 -13.57 -38.14 -52.64
CA LEU A 234 -14.74 -37.52 -51.99
C LEU A 234 -15.74 -36.95 -53.01
N ASP A 235 -15.30 -36.39 -54.13
CA ASP A 235 -16.20 -35.89 -55.20
C ASP A 235 -16.98 -37.03 -55.89
N ALA A 236 -16.46 -38.27 -55.85
CA ALA A 236 -17.14 -39.44 -56.38
C ALA A 236 -18.28 -39.98 -55.47
N LEU A 237 -18.28 -39.63 -54.18
CA LEU A 237 -19.30 -40.04 -53.20
C LEU A 237 -20.34 -38.95 -52.90
N ALA A 238 -19.98 -37.67 -53.04
CA ALA A 238 -20.88 -36.53 -52.78
C ALA A 238 -22.02 -36.38 -53.81
N GLY A 239 -21.94 -37.04 -54.97
CA GLY A 239 -22.96 -36.98 -56.02
C GLY A 239 -24.30 -37.67 -55.70
N ALA A 240 -24.45 -38.34 -54.54
CA ALA A 240 -25.57 -39.25 -54.28
C ALA A 240 -26.56 -38.86 -53.16
N SER A 241 -26.35 -37.78 -52.39
CA SER A 241 -27.24 -37.47 -51.25
C SER A 241 -27.84 -36.06 -51.31
N ARG A 242 -29.00 -35.94 -51.97
CA ARG A 242 -29.90 -34.79 -51.80
C ARG A 242 -30.65 -34.99 -50.47
N ALA A 243 -30.53 -34.06 -49.53
CA ALA A 243 -31.14 -34.16 -48.19
C ALA A 243 -32.66 -34.33 -48.28
N ALA A 244 -33.18 -35.46 -47.78
CA ALA A 244 -34.60 -35.72 -47.59
C ALA A 244 -34.98 -35.45 -46.12
N THR A 245 -36.08 -34.74 -45.89
CA THR A 245 -36.59 -34.46 -44.53
C THR A 245 -37.24 -35.72 -43.92
N LEU A 246 -37.30 -35.82 -42.58
CA LEU A 246 -37.91 -36.96 -41.86
C LEU A 246 -39.34 -37.27 -42.35
N ASP A 247 -40.12 -36.23 -42.61
CA ASP A 247 -41.47 -36.37 -43.13
C ASP A 247 -41.52 -36.90 -44.58
N HIS A 248 -40.50 -36.59 -45.39
CA HIS A 248 -40.37 -37.15 -46.74
C HIS A 248 -40.04 -38.65 -46.70
N LEU A 249 -39.15 -39.06 -45.78
CA LEU A 249 -38.78 -40.45 -45.59
C LEU A 249 -39.89 -41.27 -44.94
N LEU A 250 -40.63 -40.72 -43.98
CA LEU A 250 -41.80 -41.39 -43.40
C LEU A 250 -42.87 -41.66 -44.46
N ARG A 251 -43.13 -40.71 -45.37
CA ARG A 251 -44.04 -40.92 -46.50
C ARG A 251 -43.53 -41.97 -47.49
N GLN A 252 -42.23 -42.03 -47.74
CA GLN A 252 -41.62 -43.08 -48.58
C GLN A 252 -41.69 -44.46 -47.92
N ALA A 253 -41.50 -44.54 -46.60
CA ALA A 253 -41.59 -45.77 -45.83
C ALA A 253 -43.02 -46.31 -45.79
N VAL A 254 -44.00 -45.42 -45.56
CA VAL A 254 -45.43 -45.76 -45.61
C VAL A 254 -45.87 -46.14 -47.02
N ALA A 255 -45.21 -45.61 -48.06
CA ALA A 255 -45.41 -46.01 -49.45
C ALA A 255 -44.66 -47.32 -49.84
N GLY A 256 -43.98 -47.98 -48.90
CA GLY A 256 -43.30 -49.26 -49.13
C GLY A 256 -41.99 -49.18 -49.92
N LEU A 257 -41.38 -47.99 -50.03
CA LEU A 257 -40.09 -47.80 -50.70
C LEU A 257 -38.94 -48.13 -49.73
N GLU A 258 -37.93 -48.87 -50.21
CA GLU A 258 -36.70 -49.12 -49.44
C GLU A 258 -35.89 -47.84 -49.28
N ILE A 259 -35.71 -47.41 -48.03
CA ILE A 259 -34.95 -46.20 -47.69
C ILE A 259 -33.60 -46.64 -47.12
N PRO A 260 -32.47 -46.19 -47.72
CA PRO A 260 -31.14 -46.46 -47.20
C PRO A 260 -30.99 -45.96 -45.76
N THR A 261 -30.35 -46.73 -44.90
CA THR A 261 -30.14 -46.38 -43.48
C THR A 261 -29.45 -45.03 -43.28
N SER A 262 -28.58 -44.64 -44.22
CA SER A 262 -27.93 -43.31 -44.23
C SER A 262 -28.91 -42.16 -44.40
N GLN A 263 -30.00 -42.34 -45.17
CA GLN A 263 -31.04 -41.32 -45.31
C GLN A 263 -31.89 -41.20 -44.05
N TRP A 264 -32.20 -42.31 -43.38
CA TRP A 264 -32.85 -42.29 -42.06
C TRP A 264 -32.03 -41.51 -41.04
N HIS A 265 -30.72 -41.76 -40.98
CA HIS A 265 -29.82 -41.02 -40.09
C HIS A 265 -29.71 -39.54 -40.45
N LEU A 266 -29.59 -39.19 -41.73
CA LEU A 266 -29.58 -37.78 -42.19
C LEU A 266 -30.89 -37.05 -41.86
N ALA A 267 -32.02 -37.75 -41.90
CA ALA A 267 -33.32 -37.18 -41.54
C ALA A 267 -33.56 -37.10 -40.03
N LEU A 268 -32.94 -37.97 -39.23
CA LEU A 268 -32.89 -37.88 -37.77
C LEU A 268 -31.91 -36.81 -37.29
N GLN A 269 -30.89 -36.50 -38.11
CA GLN A 269 -29.95 -35.39 -37.93
C GLN A 269 -30.48 -34.06 -38.49
N ALA A 270 -31.47 -34.10 -39.39
CA ALA A 270 -32.20 -32.91 -39.78
C ALA A 270 -32.87 -32.37 -38.52
N PRO A 271 -32.71 -31.08 -38.18
CA PRO A 271 -33.40 -30.52 -37.03
C PRO A 271 -34.89 -30.82 -37.21
N GLY A 272 -35.43 -31.69 -36.34
CA GLY A 272 -36.87 -31.76 -36.13
C GLY A 272 -37.36 -30.34 -35.86
N PRO A 273 -38.62 -30.01 -36.17
CA PRO A 273 -39.14 -28.68 -35.86
C PRO A 273 -38.75 -28.37 -34.42
N ALA A 274 -37.90 -27.35 -34.26
CA ALA A 274 -37.55 -26.76 -32.97
C ALA A 274 -38.85 -26.72 -32.19
N VAL A 275 -38.87 -27.35 -31.01
CA VAL A 275 -40.06 -27.53 -30.16
C VAL A 275 -40.93 -26.30 -30.33
N ALA A 276 -41.97 -26.46 -31.16
CA ALA A 276 -42.82 -25.35 -31.52
C ALA A 276 -43.46 -24.91 -30.21
N ALA A 277 -43.28 -23.64 -29.90
CA ALA A 277 -43.82 -22.97 -28.74
C ALA A 277 -45.26 -23.46 -28.51
N THR A 278 -45.44 -24.37 -27.56
CA THR A 278 -46.75 -24.59 -26.99
C THR A 278 -46.82 -23.57 -25.88
N GLN A 279 -47.22 -22.34 -26.25
CA GLN A 279 -47.70 -21.40 -25.25
C GLN A 279 -48.82 -22.11 -24.49
N PRO A 280 -48.75 -22.22 -23.15
CA PRO A 280 -49.94 -22.49 -22.38
C PRO A 280 -50.88 -21.31 -22.62
N SER A 281 -51.98 -21.53 -23.34
CA SER A 281 -53.07 -20.58 -23.40
C SER A 281 -53.65 -20.45 -21.99
N GLY A 282 -53.13 -19.51 -21.18
CA GLY A 282 -53.67 -19.27 -19.84
C GLY A 282 -52.75 -18.59 -18.80
N ALA A 283 -51.46 -18.34 -19.04
CA ALA A 283 -50.63 -17.64 -18.06
C ALA A 283 -50.51 -16.14 -18.39
N SER A 284 -51.07 -15.29 -17.53
CA SER A 284 -50.93 -13.83 -17.58
C SER A 284 -49.59 -13.32 -16.98
N GLY A 285 -48.58 -14.18 -16.90
CA GLY A 285 -47.21 -13.87 -16.46
C GLY A 285 -46.24 -14.08 -17.62
N GLY A 286 -45.17 -13.28 -17.71
CA GLY A 286 -44.14 -13.41 -18.76
C GLY A 286 -43.57 -14.83 -18.82
N ALA A 287 -43.04 -15.23 -19.97
CA ALA A 287 -42.36 -16.52 -20.14
C ALA A 287 -40.84 -16.29 -20.18
N CYS A 288 -40.09 -17.06 -19.40
CA CYS A 288 -38.65 -16.95 -19.23
C CYS A 288 -37.96 -18.04 -20.04
N PRO A 289 -37.00 -17.70 -20.94
CA PRO A 289 -36.30 -18.68 -21.74
C PRO A 289 -35.30 -19.47 -20.86
N VAL A 290 -35.23 -20.77 -21.09
CA VAL A 290 -34.25 -21.66 -20.46
C VAL A 290 -33.54 -22.48 -21.53
N LYS A 291 -32.25 -22.76 -21.34
CA LYS A 291 -31.46 -23.61 -22.24
C LYS A 291 -30.51 -24.50 -21.48
N ALA A 292 -30.33 -25.72 -21.99
CA ALA A 292 -29.31 -26.65 -21.50
C ALA A 292 -28.71 -27.45 -22.66
N LEU A 293 -27.52 -27.99 -22.43
CA LEU A 293 -26.85 -28.86 -23.39
C LEU A 293 -27.32 -30.30 -23.22
N GLU A 294 -27.97 -30.83 -24.25
CA GLU A 294 -28.39 -32.21 -24.31
C GLU A 294 -27.24 -33.09 -24.85
N ALA A 295 -26.97 -34.20 -24.17
CA ALA A 295 -25.86 -35.10 -24.46
C ALA A 295 -25.89 -35.72 -25.88
N PRO A 296 -24.71 -36.06 -26.45
CA PRO A 296 -24.67 -36.79 -27.71
C PRO A 296 -25.28 -38.18 -27.57
N VAL A 297 -25.62 -38.81 -28.70
CA VAL A 297 -26.13 -40.18 -28.72
C VAL A 297 -25.43 -40.99 -29.80
N LEU A 298 -25.29 -42.28 -29.53
CA LEU A 298 -24.57 -43.24 -30.36
C LEU A 298 -23.04 -43.04 -30.33
N ASP A 299 -22.48 -42.25 -29.39
CA ASP A 299 -21.04 -42.28 -29.13
C ASP A 299 -20.70 -43.52 -28.30
N ASN A 300 -20.69 -44.67 -28.97
CA ASN A 300 -20.39 -45.99 -28.40
C ASN A 300 -18.90 -46.36 -28.54
N GLY A 301 -18.02 -45.38 -28.82
CA GLY A 301 -16.59 -45.59 -29.03
C GLY A 301 -16.20 -46.20 -30.37
N LEU A 302 -17.15 -46.51 -31.27
CA LEU A 302 -16.81 -46.99 -32.61
C LEU A 302 -16.24 -45.87 -33.50
N ALA A 303 -15.46 -46.26 -34.52
CA ALA A 303 -14.98 -45.33 -35.54
C ALA A 303 -16.17 -44.75 -36.34
N SER A 304 -17.12 -45.61 -36.70
CA SER A 304 -18.39 -45.25 -37.31
C SER A 304 -19.49 -46.18 -36.83
N ASN A 305 -20.68 -45.63 -36.62
CA ASN A 305 -21.92 -46.39 -36.44
C ASN A 305 -22.49 -46.91 -37.76
N PHE A 306 -21.97 -46.43 -38.89
CA PHE A 306 -22.36 -46.92 -40.21
C PHE A 306 -21.57 -48.17 -40.58
N THR A 307 -22.23 -49.08 -41.29
CA THR A 307 -21.61 -50.31 -41.83
C THR A 307 -20.97 -50.10 -43.21
N ASP A 308 -20.80 -48.85 -43.65
CA ASP A 308 -20.22 -48.53 -44.95
C ASP A 308 -18.70 -48.71 -44.95
N LYS A 309 -18.21 -49.58 -45.85
CA LYS A 309 -16.78 -49.87 -46.00
C LYS A 309 -16.00 -48.66 -46.51
N ALA A 310 -16.60 -47.80 -47.33
CA ALA A 310 -15.92 -46.61 -47.84
C ALA A 310 -15.69 -45.60 -46.71
N ALA A 311 -16.72 -45.27 -45.94
CA ALA A 311 -16.63 -44.42 -44.75
C ALA A 311 -15.59 -44.96 -43.73
N LEU A 312 -15.62 -46.26 -43.42
CA LEU A 312 -14.65 -46.88 -42.50
C LEU A 312 -13.21 -46.79 -43.02
N SER A 313 -12.99 -46.90 -44.33
CA SER A 313 -11.66 -46.75 -44.92
C SER A 313 -11.13 -45.32 -44.84
N THR A 314 -12.01 -44.32 -45.05
CA THR A 314 -11.66 -42.89 -44.93
C THR A 314 -11.32 -42.52 -43.49
N LEU A 315 -12.12 -42.97 -42.52
CA LEU A 315 -11.86 -42.75 -41.09
C LEU A 315 -10.55 -43.42 -40.65
N ALA A 316 -10.31 -44.67 -41.09
CA ALA A 316 -9.07 -45.37 -40.80
C ALA A 316 -7.83 -44.68 -41.40
N ALA A 317 -7.95 -44.12 -42.61
CA ALA A 317 -6.88 -43.33 -43.25
C ALA A 317 -6.61 -42.00 -42.52
N ALA A 318 -7.64 -41.43 -41.88
CA ALA A 318 -7.51 -40.28 -40.97
C ALA A 318 -7.01 -40.67 -39.56
N GLY A 319 -6.74 -41.97 -39.31
CA GLY A 319 -6.25 -42.47 -38.03
C GLY A 319 -7.34 -42.73 -36.98
N ILE A 320 -8.62 -42.57 -37.33
CA ILE A 320 -9.77 -42.76 -36.43
C ILE A 320 -10.13 -44.25 -36.40
N LYS A 321 -10.09 -44.85 -35.21
CA LYS A 321 -10.34 -46.28 -35.00
C LYS A 321 -11.38 -46.48 -33.89
N GLY A 322 -11.97 -47.67 -33.85
CA GLY A 322 -12.82 -48.07 -32.74
C GLY A 322 -12.00 -48.14 -31.45
N GLU A 323 -12.48 -47.48 -30.41
CA GLU A 323 -11.88 -47.43 -29.09
C GLU A 323 -12.79 -48.11 -28.09
N LYS A 324 -12.22 -49.01 -27.29
CA LYS A 324 -12.91 -49.54 -26.12
C LYS A 324 -12.82 -48.51 -25.01
N ARG A 325 -13.93 -47.84 -24.70
CA ARG A 325 -14.03 -46.78 -23.69
C ARG A 325 -14.84 -47.25 -22.48
N ASP A 326 -14.60 -46.62 -21.34
CA ASP A 326 -15.37 -46.82 -20.10
C ASP A 326 -16.61 -45.90 -20.03
N LEU A 327 -16.55 -44.74 -20.70
CA LEU A 327 -17.68 -43.80 -20.81
C LEU A 327 -18.06 -43.58 -22.27
N TYR A 328 -19.37 -43.43 -22.48
CA TYR A 328 -20.06 -43.22 -23.75
C TYR A 328 -20.90 -41.95 -23.69
N ASP A 329 -21.27 -41.40 -24.85
CA ASP A 329 -22.09 -40.19 -24.96
C ASP A 329 -21.48 -39.04 -24.11
N VAL A 330 -20.20 -38.72 -24.37
CA VAL A 330 -19.35 -37.92 -23.45
C VAL A 330 -19.30 -36.43 -23.82
N ILE A 331 -19.68 -35.58 -22.87
CA ILE A 331 -19.40 -34.13 -22.87
C ILE A 331 -18.07 -33.88 -22.13
N GLN A 332 -17.23 -33.01 -22.67
CA GLN A 332 -15.96 -32.56 -22.08
C GLN A 332 -16.03 -31.09 -21.69
N LEU A 333 -15.66 -30.77 -20.45
CA LEU A 333 -15.43 -29.43 -19.94
C LEU A 333 -13.92 -29.18 -19.84
N ARG A 334 -13.41 -28.15 -20.51
CA ARG A 334 -12.01 -27.72 -20.40
C ARG A 334 -11.87 -26.75 -19.23
N THR A 335 -11.76 -27.30 -18.03
CA THR A 335 -11.77 -26.53 -16.78
C THR A 335 -10.41 -26.01 -16.38
N GLY A 336 -9.33 -26.74 -16.72
CA GLY A 336 -8.04 -26.56 -16.09
C GLY A 336 -8.08 -26.88 -14.59
N ALA A 337 -7.18 -26.29 -13.80
CA ALA A 337 -7.12 -26.49 -12.35
C ALA A 337 -8.23 -25.70 -11.62
N TYR A 338 -8.88 -26.34 -10.64
CA TYR A 338 -9.96 -25.73 -9.85
C TYR A 338 -9.98 -26.26 -8.41
N ASP A 339 -10.43 -25.39 -7.51
CA ASP A 339 -10.62 -25.70 -6.08
C ASP A 339 -12.01 -26.31 -5.83
N SER A 340 -13.04 -25.78 -6.50
CA SER A 340 -14.38 -26.36 -6.50
C SER A 340 -15.00 -26.32 -7.90
N LEU A 341 -15.75 -27.37 -8.23
CA LEU A 341 -16.55 -27.47 -9.44
C LEU A 341 -17.86 -28.16 -9.10
N ASP A 342 -18.95 -27.51 -9.45
CA ASP A 342 -20.32 -27.90 -9.13
C ASP A 342 -21.14 -27.94 -10.42
N LEU A 343 -21.93 -29.00 -10.59
CA LEU A 343 -22.72 -29.22 -11.80
C LEU A 343 -24.20 -29.39 -11.43
N LEU A 344 -25.05 -28.65 -12.14
CA LEU A 344 -26.48 -28.89 -12.19
C LEU A 344 -26.80 -29.63 -13.49
N LEU A 345 -27.29 -30.85 -13.33
CA LEU A 345 -27.63 -31.75 -14.43
C LEU A 345 -29.14 -32.05 -14.39
N ALA A 346 -29.75 -32.26 -15.55
CA ALA A 346 -31.10 -32.82 -15.62
C ALA A 346 -30.98 -34.27 -16.11
N VAL A 347 -31.31 -35.24 -15.26
CA VAL A 347 -31.00 -36.65 -15.47
C VAL A 347 -32.27 -37.50 -15.42
N PRO A 348 -32.48 -38.42 -16.40
CA PRO A 348 -33.59 -39.35 -16.33
C PRO A 348 -33.53 -40.21 -15.07
N ARG A 349 -34.67 -40.43 -14.41
CA ARG A 349 -34.74 -41.19 -13.14
C ARG A 349 -34.12 -42.59 -13.24
N ALA A 350 -34.27 -43.25 -14.39
CA ALA A 350 -33.68 -44.57 -14.64
C ALA A 350 -32.14 -44.54 -14.65
N ILE A 351 -31.54 -43.49 -15.21
CA ILE A 351 -30.08 -43.31 -15.26
C ILE A 351 -29.52 -43.03 -13.86
N ALA A 352 -30.17 -42.15 -13.10
CA ALA A 352 -29.79 -41.85 -11.72
C ALA A 352 -29.94 -43.07 -10.79
N ALA A 353 -31.01 -43.87 -10.94
CA ALA A 353 -31.21 -45.09 -10.16
C ALA A 353 -30.17 -46.17 -10.50
N ALA A 354 -29.76 -46.29 -11.77
CA ALA A 354 -28.79 -47.28 -12.22
C ALA A 354 -27.33 -46.88 -11.95
N LYS A 355 -27.06 -45.64 -11.50
CA LYS A 355 -25.71 -45.08 -11.30
C LYS A 355 -24.83 -45.19 -12.56
N THR A 356 -25.45 -45.02 -13.72
CA THR A 356 -24.78 -45.17 -15.03
C THR A 356 -24.14 -43.88 -15.51
N LEU A 357 -24.65 -42.71 -15.10
CA LEU A 357 -24.03 -41.41 -15.38
C LEU A 357 -22.87 -41.15 -14.42
N VAL A 358 -21.73 -40.80 -14.98
CA VAL A 358 -20.48 -40.58 -14.26
C VAL A 358 -19.88 -39.27 -14.71
N VAL A 359 -19.36 -38.53 -13.75
CA VAL A 359 -18.44 -37.43 -13.96
C VAL A 359 -17.05 -37.88 -13.54
N ARG A 360 -16.07 -37.72 -14.42
CA ARG A 360 -14.69 -38.05 -14.12
C ARG A 360 -13.76 -36.89 -14.44
N VAL A 361 -12.69 -36.80 -13.68
CA VAL A 361 -11.65 -35.78 -13.84
C VAL A 361 -10.44 -36.44 -14.47
N LEU A 362 -10.00 -35.91 -15.59
CA LEU A 362 -8.79 -36.31 -16.29
C LEU A 362 -7.74 -35.22 -16.10
N ASN A 363 -6.51 -35.61 -15.83
CA ASN A 363 -5.36 -34.73 -15.78
C ASN A 363 -4.88 -34.40 -17.23
N GLY A 364 -3.87 -33.53 -17.38
CA GLY A 364 -3.36 -33.10 -18.69
C GLY A 364 -2.76 -34.22 -19.55
N SER A 365 -2.43 -35.37 -18.95
CA SER A 365 -1.99 -36.58 -19.65
C SER A 365 -3.15 -37.52 -20.06
N GLY A 366 -4.39 -37.19 -19.68
CA GLY A 366 -5.57 -38.03 -19.88
C GLY A 366 -5.75 -39.13 -18.85
N THR A 367 -5.00 -39.11 -17.74
CA THR A 367 -5.12 -40.07 -16.63
C THR A 367 -6.22 -39.62 -15.67
N GLU A 368 -7.04 -40.56 -15.21
CA GLU A 368 -8.15 -40.27 -14.30
C GLU A 368 -7.65 -40.02 -12.88
N THR A 369 -8.02 -38.88 -12.30
CA THR A 369 -7.66 -38.45 -10.94
C THR A 369 -8.86 -38.42 -9.99
N GLY A 370 -10.07 -38.29 -10.52
CA GLY A 370 -11.30 -38.23 -9.73
C GLY A 370 -12.49 -38.82 -10.48
N ARG A 371 -13.46 -39.35 -9.74
CA ARG A 371 -14.70 -39.92 -10.29
C ARG A 371 -15.85 -39.78 -9.31
N VAL A 372 -17.00 -39.35 -9.82
CA VAL A 372 -18.29 -39.29 -9.12
C VAL A 372 -19.34 -39.97 -9.98
N ALA A 373 -20.10 -40.90 -9.39
CA ALA A 373 -21.23 -41.53 -10.07
C ALA A 373 -22.52 -40.88 -9.57
N VAL A 374 -23.32 -40.36 -10.49
CA VAL A 374 -24.63 -39.75 -10.18
C VAL A 374 -25.57 -40.82 -9.65
N SER A 375 -26.19 -40.55 -8.52
CA SER A 375 -27.10 -41.45 -7.81
C SER A 375 -28.43 -40.79 -7.49
N SER A 376 -29.41 -41.56 -7.02
CA SER A 376 -30.70 -41.00 -6.57
C SER A 376 -30.58 -40.10 -5.33
N GLY A 377 -29.47 -40.15 -4.58
CA GLY A 377 -29.24 -39.25 -3.44
C GLY A 377 -28.86 -37.83 -3.86
N ASP A 378 -28.37 -37.67 -5.10
CA ASP A 378 -27.91 -36.38 -5.65
C ASP A 378 -29.07 -35.58 -6.28
N LEU A 379 -30.29 -36.13 -6.27
CA LEU A 379 -31.50 -35.47 -6.71
C LEU A 379 -31.88 -34.35 -5.73
N LEU A 380 -32.25 -33.18 -6.24
CA LEU A 380 -32.75 -32.09 -5.39
C LEU A 380 -34.00 -32.53 -4.61
N ALA A 381 -34.89 -33.27 -5.24
CA ALA A 381 -36.08 -33.87 -4.61
C ALA A 381 -35.75 -34.89 -3.51
N ALA A 382 -34.53 -35.44 -3.47
CA ALA A 382 -34.06 -36.36 -2.43
C ALA A 382 -33.36 -35.63 -1.26
N GLY A 383 -33.27 -34.29 -1.31
CA GLY A 383 -32.67 -33.45 -0.28
C GLY A 383 -31.26 -32.96 -0.60
N ALA A 384 -30.76 -33.11 -1.82
CA ALA A 384 -29.53 -32.44 -2.25
C ALA A 384 -29.74 -30.91 -2.20
N VAL A 385 -28.80 -30.19 -1.59
CA VAL A 385 -28.90 -28.74 -1.36
C VAL A 385 -27.97 -28.02 -2.32
N LEU A 386 -28.52 -27.07 -3.09
CA LEU A 386 -27.73 -26.20 -3.95
C LEU A 386 -26.87 -25.23 -3.12
N PRO A 387 -25.72 -24.77 -3.65
CA PRO A 387 -24.88 -23.79 -2.96
C PRO A 387 -25.66 -22.51 -2.61
N PRO A 388 -25.41 -21.90 -1.44
CA PRO A 388 -26.12 -20.68 -1.02
C PRO A 388 -26.07 -19.54 -2.06
N ASN A 389 -24.95 -19.39 -2.77
CA ASN A 389 -24.78 -18.36 -3.80
C ASN A 389 -25.73 -18.60 -4.99
N TRP A 390 -25.97 -19.85 -5.37
CA TRP A 390 -26.83 -20.21 -6.51
C TRP A 390 -28.30 -19.90 -6.26
N VAL A 391 -28.74 -19.86 -5.00
CA VAL A 391 -30.14 -19.67 -4.62
C VAL A 391 -30.40 -18.35 -3.88
N ASN A 392 -29.38 -17.49 -3.74
CA ASN A 392 -29.52 -16.21 -3.07
C ASN A 392 -30.34 -15.24 -3.95
N PRO A 393 -31.55 -14.81 -3.51
CA PRO A 393 -32.44 -13.98 -4.32
C PRO A 393 -31.87 -12.59 -4.68
N ALA A 394 -30.89 -12.10 -3.92
CA ALA A 394 -30.20 -10.83 -4.21
C ALA A 394 -28.98 -11.01 -5.13
N GLY A 395 -28.59 -12.26 -5.42
CA GLY A 395 -27.46 -12.59 -6.28
C GLY A 395 -27.85 -12.65 -7.76
N PRO A 396 -26.86 -12.60 -8.67
CA PRO A 396 -27.12 -12.59 -10.12
C PRO A 396 -27.57 -13.94 -10.69
N TRP A 397 -27.48 -15.03 -9.93
CA TRP A 397 -27.68 -16.40 -10.43
C TRP A 397 -29.03 -17.02 -10.11
N ALA A 398 -29.70 -16.54 -9.06
CA ALA A 398 -30.84 -17.25 -8.50
C ALA A 398 -32.02 -17.40 -9.46
N ALA A 399 -32.29 -16.40 -10.29
CA ALA A 399 -33.34 -16.47 -11.30
C ALA A 399 -33.06 -17.56 -12.35
N ASP A 400 -31.86 -17.57 -12.93
CA ASP A 400 -31.47 -18.55 -13.96
C ASP A 400 -31.46 -19.98 -13.42
N ILE A 401 -30.94 -20.18 -12.21
CA ILE A 401 -30.91 -21.49 -11.55
C ILE A 401 -32.33 -21.99 -11.23
N ASP A 402 -33.18 -21.12 -10.69
CA ASP A 402 -34.57 -21.46 -10.39
C ASP A 402 -35.36 -21.81 -11.67
N ASP A 403 -35.17 -21.04 -12.74
CA ASP A 403 -35.78 -21.32 -14.05
C ASP A 403 -35.33 -22.68 -14.62
N LEU A 404 -34.04 -23.02 -14.51
CA LEU A 404 -33.49 -24.33 -14.92
C LEU A 404 -34.02 -25.49 -14.08
N VAL A 405 -34.12 -25.33 -12.76
CA VAL A 405 -34.66 -26.35 -11.85
C VAL A 405 -36.14 -26.59 -12.13
N ARG A 406 -36.94 -25.52 -12.27
CA ARG A 406 -38.37 -25.62 -12.62
C ARG A 406 -38.59 -26.30 -13.97
N TRP A 407 -37.74 -26.00 -14.95
CA TRP A 407 -37.81 -26.69 -16.24
C TRP A 407 -37.48 -28.18 -16.12
N ALA A 408 -36.44 -28.54 -15.37
CA ALA A 408 -36.11 -29.94 -15.13
C ALA A 408 -37.29 -30.67 -14.47
N ASP A 409 -37.85 -30.13 -13.39
CA ASP A 409 -39.00 -30.72 -12.67
C ASP A 409 -40.27 -30.88 -13.54
N ALA A 410 -40.42 -30.08 -14.60
CA ALA A 410 -41.51 -30.19 -15.57
C ALA A 410 -41.28 -31.26 -16.67
N THR A 411 -40.10 -31.88 -16.71
CA THR A 411 -39.73 -32.88 -17.72
C THR A 411 -39.58 -34.28 -17.12
N LEU A 412 -39.23 -35.28 -17.95
CA LEU A 412 -38.87 -36.63 -17.49
C LEU A 412 -37.47 -36.68 -16.83
N ASN A 413 -36.73 -35.57 -16.86
CA ASN A 413 -35.37 -35.44 -16.35
C ASN A 413 -35.40 -34.68 -15.02
N MET A 414 -34.98 -35.34 -13.95
CA MET A 414 -34.98 -34.72 -12.63
C MET A 414 -33.72 -33.89 -12.43
N PRO A 415 -33.78 -32.75 -11.73
CA PRO A 415 -32.61 -31.96 -11.41
C PRO A 415 -31.72 -32.70 -10.39
N VAL A 416 -30.45 -32.78 -10.71
CA VAL A 416 -29.37 -33.41 -9.96
C VAL A 416 -28.29 -32.37 -9.72
N TYR A 417 -27.83 -32.29 -8.47
CA TYR A 417 -26.68 -31.49 -8.10
C TYR A 417 -25.52 -32.39 -7.69
N ILE A 418 -24.34 -32.15 -8.25
CA ILE A 418 -23.12 -32.88 -7.89
C ILE A 418 -21.94 -31.93 -7.74
N THR A 419 -21.10 -32.24 -6.76
CA THR A 419 -19.78 -31.63 -6.59
C THR A 419 -18.73 -32.56 -7.15
N VAL A 420 -17.84 -32.03 -7.99
CA VAL A 420 -16.77 -32.76 -8.65
C VAL A 420 -15.47 -32.62 -7.82
N PRO A 421 -14.67 -33.70 -7.66
CA PRO A 421 -13.41 -33.64 -6.92
C PRO A 421 -12.47 -32.59 -7.49
N SER A 422 -11.83 -31.81 -6.62
CA SER A 422 -10.89 -30.76 -7.02
C SER A 422 -9.65 -31.31 -7.72
N THR A 423 -8.99 -30.46 -8.51
CA THR A 423 -7.77 -30.83 -9.24
C THR A 423 -6.80 -29.67 -9.33
N ALA A 424 -5.53 -29.96 -9.07
CA ALA A 424 -4.43 -28.99 -9.15
C ALA A 424 -3.75 -28.96 -10.53
N ASP A 425 -4.11 -29.85 -11.45
CA ASP A 425 -3.47 -29.92 -12.78
C ASP A 425 -4.09 -28.89 -13.75
N PRO A 426 -3.31 -27.91 -14.27
CA PRO A 426 -3.80 -26.88 -15.19
C PRO A 426 -4.30 -27.42 -16.53
N GLY A 427 -3.92 -28.65 -16.93
CA GLY A 427 -4.43 -29.33 -18.12
C GLY A 427 -5.69 -30.16 -17.88
N SER A 428 -6.31 -30.07 -16.70
CA SER A 428 -7.43 -30.94 -16.36
C SER A 428 -8.65 -30.72 -17.25
N THR A 429 -9.32 -31.83 -17.58
CA THR A 429 -10.57 -31.87 -18.34
C THR A 429 -11.56 -32.72 -17.57
N VAL A 430 -12.80 -32.26 -17.46
CA VAL A 430 -13.88 -33.01 -16.81
C VAL A 430 -14.76 -33.65 -17.87
N GLU A 431 -14.97 -34.95 -17.76
CA GLU A 431 -15.83 -35.72 -18.66
C GLU A 431 -17.11 -36.15 -17.96
N ILE A 432 -18.24 -35.88 -18.59
CA ILE A 432 -19.57 -36.30 -18.15
C ILE A 432 -20.06 -37.32 -19.18
N GLY A 433 -20.41 -38.54 -18.75
CA GLY A 433 -20.83 -39.59 -19.68
C GLY A 433 -21.39 -40.85 -19.02
N LEU A 434 -21.87 -41.78 -19.83
CA LEU A 434 -22.56 -43.01 -19.40
C LEU A 434 -21.62 -44.21 -19.40
N LYS A 435 -21.65 -45.06 -18.36
CA LYS A 435 -20.89 -46.33 -18.29
C LYS A 435 -21.34 -47.39 -19.30
N THR A 436 -22.61 -47.33 -19.69
CA THR A 436 -23.22 -48.28 -20.62
C THR A 436 -23.66 -47.54 -21.87
N PRO A 437 -23.39 -48.05 -23.08
CA PRO A 437 -23.85 -47.42 -24.31
C PRO A 437 -25.38 -47.32 -24.30
N SER A 438 -25.91 -46.21 -24.79
CA SER A 438 -27.36 -45.93 -24.86
C SER A 438 -28.17 -47.01 -25.61
N THR A 439 -27.53 -47.89 -26.38
CA THR A 439 -28.16 -48.99 -27.12
C THR A 439 -28.46 -50.26 -26.29
N THR A 440 -28.01 -50.35 -25.04
CA THR A 440 -28.14 -51.57 -24.20
C THR A 440 -29.24 -51.51 -23.13
N ALA A 441 -29.99 -50.41 -23.04
CA ALA A 441 -31.14 -50.30 -22.14
C ALA A 441 -32.35 -51.11 -22.68
N GLY A 442 -32.33 -52.43 -22.47
CA GLY A 442 -33.47 -53.32 -22.65
C GLY A 442 -33.76 -53.72 -24.11
N SER A 443 -33.91 -55.02 -24.33
CA SER A 443 -34.20 -55.71 -25.59
C SER A 443 -35.53 -55.35 -26.29
N ASP A 444 -36.14 -54.20 -26.00
CA ASP A 444 -37.42 -53.74 -26.59
C ASP A 444 -37.23 -52.61 -27.62
N ALA A 445 -35.99 -52.30 -28.02
CA ALA A 445 -35.64 -51.30 -29.03
C ALA A 445 -36.13 -51.63 -30.47
N ALA A 446 -36.97 -52.66 -30.65
CA ALA A 446 -37.74 -52.89 -31.87
C ALA A 446 -38.90 -51.87 -32.05
N LYS A 447 -39.10 -50.93 -31.10
CA LYS A 447 -40.11 -49.87 -31.17
C LYS A 447 -39.52 -48.46 -31.00
N GLY A 448 -38.66 -48.03 -31.93
CA GLY A 448 -38.44 -46.62 -32.31
C GLY A 448 -38.39 -45.51 -31.24
N THR A 449 -38.07 -45.82 -29.98
CA THR A 449 -38.08 -44.88 -28.86
C THR A 449 -36.65 -44.51 -28.53
N VAL A 450 -36.31 -43.24 -28.73
CA VAL A 450 -35.01 -42.67 -28.39
C VAL A 450 -34.84 -42.73 -26.87
N ALA A 451 -33.74 -43.31 -26.39
CA ALA A 451 -33.44 -43.38 -24.96
C ALA A 451 -33.43 -41.97 -24.33
N PRO A 452 -33.90 -41.81 -23.08
CA PRO A 452 -33.95 -40.51 -22.44
C PRO A 452 -32.53 -39.98 -22.19
N ARG A 453 -32.29 -38.71 -22.57
CA ARG A 453 -30.98 -38.05 -22.58
C ARG A 453 -30.74 -37.27 -21.29
N TYR A 454 -29.48 -37.23 -20.84
CA TYR A 454 -29.08 -36.33 -19.75
C TYR A 454 -28.73 -34.95 -20.31
N LEU A 455 -28.93 -33.90 -19.51
CA LEU A 455 -28.60 -32.53 -19.87
C LEU A 455 -27.64 -31.92 -18.85
N VAL A 456 -26.75 -31.06 -19.35
CA VAL A 456 -25.92 -30.16 -18.55
C VAL A 456 -26.59 -28.80 -18.53
N ALA A 457 -27.11 -28.40 -17.36
CA ALA A 457 -27.90 -27.18 -17.21
C ALA A 457 -27.02 -25.99 -16.81
N ALA A 458 -26.23 -26.15 -15.74
CA ALA A 458 -25.31 -25.12 -15.28
C ALA A 458 -24.03 -25.71 -14.71
N VAL A 459 -22.95 -24.94 -14.79
CA VAL A 459 -21.63 -25.26 -14.25
C VAL A 459 -21.19 -24.11 -13.35
N GLY A 460 -20.91 -24.35 -12.08
CA GLY A 460 -20.28 -23.40 -11.18
C GLY A 460 -18.85 -23.82 -10.88
N MET A 461 -17.89 -22.91 -10.94
CA MET A 461 -16.49 -23.25 -10.67
C MET A 461 -15.78 -22.11 -9.94
N ARG A 462 -14.91 -22.50 -9.01
CA ARG A 462 -13.86 -21.64 -8.48
C ARG A 462 -12.52 -22.13 -9.00
N SER A 463 -11.93 -21.36 -9.92
CA SER A 463 -10.67 -21.72 -10.54
C SER A 463 -9.51 -21.65 -9.53
N ALA A 464 -8.48 -22.49 -9.72
CA ALA A 464 -7.28 -22.42 -8.90
C ALA A 464 -6.50 -21.11 -9.15
N ALA A 465 -6.64 -20.53 -10.34
CA ALA A 465 -6.07 -19.22 -10.67
C ALA A 465 -6.66 -18.11 -9.78
N GLU A 466 -7.96 -18.19 -9.45
CA GLU A 466 -8.63 -17.21 -8.62
C GLU A 466 -8.25 -17.34 -7.13
N VAL A 467 -7.98 -18.58 -6.67
CA VAL A 467 -7.39 -18.81 -5.34
C VAL A 467 -5.98 -18.24 -5.28
N ALA A 468 -5.14 -18.52 -6.29
CA ALA A 468 -3.79 -17.99 -6.36
C ALA A 468 -3.76 -16.44 -6.41
N ARG A 469 -4.72 -15.82 -7.12
CA ARG A 469 -4.91 -14.37 -7.15
C ARG A 469 -5.24 -13.82 -5.77
N HIS A 470 -6.16 -14.44 -5.04
CA HIS A 470 -6.52 -14.01 -3.69
C HIS A 470 -5.34 -14.11 -2.73
N ASP A 471 -4.63 -15.24 -2.71
CA ASP A 471 -3.46 -15.45 -1.86
C ASP A 471 -2.37 -14.40 -2.16
N TRP A 472 -2.17 -14.10 -3.45
CA TRP A 472 -1.26 -13.05 -3.90
C TRP A 472 -1.67 -11.67 -3.41
N ASP A 473 -2.92 -11.26 -3.65
CA ASP A 473 -3.43 -9.95 -3.23
C ASP A 473 -3.30 -9.78 -1.71
N GLN A 474 -3.66 -10.82 -0.94
CA GLN A 474 -3.58 -10.81 0.52
C GLN A 474 -2.14 -10.74 1.03
N GLU A 475 -1.21 -11.44 0.38
CA GLU A 475 0.21 -11.38 0.68
C GLU A 475 0.77 -9.96 0.42
N GLN A 476 0.42 -9.35 -0.72
CA GLN A 476 0.87 -7.98 -1.05
C GLN A 476 0.32 -6.93 -0.07
N ILE A 477 -0.97 -7.02 0.27
CA ILE A 477 -1.59 -6.13 1.27
C ILE A 477 -0.88 -6.26 2.63
N SER A 478 -0.60 -7.50 3.06
CA SER A 478 0.06 -7.75 4.34
C SER A 478 1.50 -7.21 4.38
N GLN A 479 2.21 -7.25 3.25
CA GLN A 479 3.57 -6.72 3.12
C GLN A 479 3.60 -5.19 3.16
N ASP A 480 2.68 -4.54 2.46
CA ASP A 480 2.53 -3.09 2.48
C ASP A 480 2.13 -2.61 3.89
N LEU A 481 1.24 -3.32 4.57
CA LEU A 481 0.85 -3.03 5.95
C LEU A 481 2.05 -3.15 6.91
N ALA A 482 2.85 -4.21 6.79
CA ALA A 482 4.05 -4.39 7.59
C ALA A 482 5.07 -3.26 7.36
N THR A 483 5.21 -2.80 6.10
CA THR A 483 6.11 -1.69 5.76
C THR A 483 5.69 -0.40 6.46
N LEU A 484 4.39 -0.04 6.42
CA LEU A 484 3.89 1.14 7.12
C LEU A 484 4.01 1.00 8.64
N THR A 485 3.64 -0.14 9.19
CA THR A 485 3.72 -0.41 10.64
C THR A 485 5.15 -0.27 11.16
N ASN A 486 6.15 -0.75 10.40
CA ASN A 486 7.55 -0.56 10.77
C ASN A 486 8.02 0.89 10.62
N ALA A 487 7.50 1.63 9.63
CA ALA A 487 7.84 3.04 9.40
C ALA A 487 7.30 3.99 10.50
N VAL A 488 6.17 3.66 11.13
CA VAL A 488 5.60 4.44 12.27
C VAL A 488 5.80 3.77 13.63
N GLY A 489 6.48 2.63 13.66
CA GLY A 489 6.76 1.86 14.88
C GLY A 489 8.05 2.27 15.59
N PRO A 490 8.40 1.58 16.68
CA PRO A 490 9.57 1.90 17.51
C PRO A 490 10.90 1.65 16.77
N ALA A 491 10.92 0.75 15.78
CA ALA A 491 12.10 0.45 14.97
C ALA A 491 12.32 1.41 13.79
N SER A 492 11.44 2.41 13.60
CA SER A 492 11.43 3.30 12.43
C SER A 492 12.72 4.12 12.26
N SER A 493 13.44 4.37 13.35
CA SER A 493 14.67 5.14 13.40
C SER A 493 15.94 4.29 13.50
N ASP A 494 15.82 2.98 13.68
CA ASP A 494 16.99 2.11 13.84
C ASP A 494 17.69 1.90 12.50
N HIS A 495 18.97 2.27 12.44
CA HIS A 495 19.78 2.14 11.23
C HIS A 495 20.69 0.92 11.27
N ALA A 496 20.67 0.12 10.19
CA ALA A 496 21.65 -0.93 9.97
C ALA A 496 22.93 -0.33 9.39
N LEU A 497 24.05 -0.46 10.12
CA LEU A 497 25.31 0.17 9.75
C LEU A 497 26.20 -0.78 8.94
N LEU A 498 26.69 -0.26 7.81
CA LEU A 498 27.77 -0.89 7.07
C LEU A 498 29.10 -0.57 7.74
N GLU A 499 30.01 -1.53 7.74
CA GLU A 499 31.34 -1.31 8.30
C GLU A 499 32.22 -0.43 7.42
N PRO A 500 32.88 0.59 7.99
CA PRO A 500 33.78 1.49 7.26
C PRO A 500 34.91 0.79 6.50
N GLY A 501 35.36 1.42 5.41
CA GLY A 501 36.46 0.99 4.55
C GLY A 501 36.35 -0.37 3.89
N SER A 502 35.20 -1.00 4.03
CA SER A 502 34.98 -2.37 3.62
C SER A 502 34.45 -2.41 2.20
N ARG A 503 34.88 -3.42 1.45
CA ARG A 503 34.33 -3.71 0.13
C ARG A 503 33.13 -4.62 0.29
N TYR A 504 32.01 -4.20 -0.28
CA TYR A 504 30.79 -4.98 -0.33
C TYR A 504 30.47 -5.40 -1.75
N ARG A 505 29.77 -6.52 -1.86
CA ARG A 505 29.07 -6.89 -3.08
C ARG A 505 27.64 -7.29 -2.79
N ILE A 506 26.75 -6.89 -3.69
CA ILE A 506 25.38 -7.38 -3.76
C ILE A 506 25.34 -8.40 -4.87
N VAL A 507 25.00 -9.64 -4.54
CA VAL A 507 24.83 -10.74 -5.50
C VAL A 507 23.34 -10.98 -5.66
N VAL A 508 22.85 -10.84 -6.90
CA VAL A 508 21.47 -11.13 -7.28
C VAL A 508 21.47 -12.35 -8.18
N GLU A 509 20.81 -13.42 -7.75
CA GLU A 509 20.58 -14.63 -8.51
C GLU A 509 19.13 -14.65 -8.98
N TYR A 510 18.93 -14.77 -10.29
CA TYR A 510 17.61 -14.69 -10.90
C TYR A 510 17.55 -15.51 -12.18
N PHE A 511 16.34 -15.86 -12.60
CA PHE A 511 16.08 -16.20 -13.99
C PHE A 511 14.98 -15.29 -14.53
N ALA A 512 14.94 -15.13 -15.84
CA ALA A 512 13.98 -14.25 -16.50
C ALA A 512 13.31 -14.96 -17.66
N THR A 513 12.01 -14.75 -17.86
CA THR A 513 11.25 -15.28 -18.98
C THR A 513 10.64 -14.15 -19.79
N ARG A 514 10.82 -14.19 -21.11
CA ARG A 514 10.21 -13.26 -22.05
C ARG A 514 8.87 -13.83 -22.55
N ALA A 515 7.79 -13.07 -22.44
CA ALA A 515 6.45 -13.56 -22.78
C ALA A 515 6.28 -13.84 -24.29
N SER A 516 6.82 -12.97 -25.15
CA SER A 516 6.57 -13.04 -26.60
C SER A 516 7.02 -14.34 -27.28
N ASP A 517 8.10 -14.93 -26.79
CA ASP A 517 8.74 -16.10 -27.39
C ASP A 517 9.04 -17.21 -26.38
N SER A 518 8.63 -17.03 -25.11
CA SER A 518 8.90 -17.94 -24.00
C SER A 518 10.39 -18.21 -23.76
N THR A 519 11.28 -17.35 -24.27
CA THR A 519 12.72 -17.51 -24.07
C THR A 519 13.05 -17.24 -22.60
N THR A 520 13.75 -18.19 -21.98
CA THR A 520 14.23 -18.07 -20.61
C THR A 520 15.72 -17.74 -20.57
N LEU A 521 16.10 -16.91 -19.60
CA LEU A 521 17.47 -16.58 -19.27
C LEU A 521 17.79 -17.17 -17.89
N GLY A 522 18.44 -18.33 -17.87
CA GLY A 522 18.65 -19.13 -16.65
C GLY A 522 17.46 -20.03 -16.33
N ASP A 523 17.62 -20.86 -15.29
CA ASP A 523 16.56 -21.70 -14.72
C ASP A 523 16.75 -21.86 -13.21
N ALA A 524 15.80 -22.50 -12.52
CA ALA A 524 15.85 -22.70 -11.07
C ALA A 524 17.06 -23.52 -10.58
N GLY A 525 17.63 -24.38 -11.43
CA GLY A 525 18.86 -25.14 -11.13
C GLY A 525 20.15 -24.38 -11.49
N HIS A 526 20.06 -23.44 -12.44
CA HIS A 526 21.17 -22.65 -12.96
C HIS A 526 20.76 -21.18 -13.12
N PRO A 527 20.58 -20.45 -12.00
CA PRO A 527 20.21 -19.05 -12.05
C PRO A 527 21.33 -18.22 -12.68
N ARG A 528 20.96 -17.12 -13.33
CA ARG A 528 21.91 -16.09 -13.72
C ARG A 528 22.29 -15.28 -12.50
N SER A 529 23.53 -14.85 -12.44
CA SER A 529 24.03 -13.98 -11.38
C SER A 529 24.42 -12.62 -11.93
N GLN A 530 23.99 -11.56 -11.25
CA GLN A 530 24.51 -10.22 -11.38
C GLN A 530 25.18 -9.81 -10.08
N THR A 531 26.28 -9.06 -10.17
CA THR A 531 27.03 -8.62 -9.01
C THR A 531 27.30 -7.13 -9.09
N PHE A 532 26.92 -6.42 -8.04
CA PHE A 532 27.17 -4.99 -7.87
C PHE A 532 28.20 -4.80 -6.76
N TRP A 533 29.19 -3.96 -7.00
CA TRP A 533 30.28 -3.73 -6.04
C TRP A 533 30.25 -2.28 -5.59
N PHE A 534 30.45 -2.08 -4.29
CA PHE A 534 30.66 -0.77 -3.73
C PHE A 534 31.67 -0.85 -2.57
N ARG A 535 32.22 0.30 -2.20
CA ARG A 535 33.11 0.42 -1.05
C ARG A 535 32.54 1.49 -0.13
N THR A 536 32.55 1.21 1.16
CA THR A 536 32.24 2.23 2.17
C THR A 536 33.43 3.16 2.35
N ASP A 537 33.13 4.36 2.83
CA ASP A 537 34.09 5.39 3.16
C ASP A 537 34.97 5.00 4.35
N THR A 538 36.13 5.67 4.44
CA THR A 538 37.01 5.62 5.63
C THR A 538 37.34 7.01 6.11
N LEU A 539 37.69 7.11 7.39
CA LEU A 539 38.23 8.33 7.96
C LEU A 539 39.74 8.41 7.78
N ALA A 540 40.20 9.53 7.25
CA ALA A 540 41.62 9.89 7.19
C ALA A 540 41.83 11.36 7.55
N THR A 541 43.07 11.72 7.89
CA THR A 541 43.47 13.13 8.05
C THR A 541 43.43 13.85 6.71
N HIS A 542 42.97 15.11 6.71
CA HIS A 542 42.89 15.91 5.49
C HIS A 542 44.31 16.08 4.87
N PRO A 543 44.48 15.90 3.55
CA PRO A 543 45.81 15.86 2.92
C PRO A 543 46.65 17.13 3.14
N THR A 544 45.99 18.28 3.28
CA THR A 544 46.64 19.59 3.47
C THR A 544 46.39 20.22 4.85
N ASP A 545 45.60 19.58 5.71
CA ASP A 545 45.29 20.09 7.05
C ASP A 545 45.22 18.93 8.04
N SER A 546 46.33 18.69 8.76
CA SER A 546 46.41 17.59 9.73
C SER A 546 45.47 17.75 10.93
N THR A 547 44.79 18.90 11.08
CA THR A 547 43.83 19.16 12.16
C THR A 547 42.39 18.80 11.79
N GLN A 548 42.14 18.42 10.54
CA GLN A 548 40.82 18.04 10.03
C GLN A 548 40.79 16.57 9.62
N LEU A 549 39.64 15.94 9.80
CA LEU A 549 39.35 14.62 9.24
C LEU A 549 38.46 14.76 8.01
N VAL A 550 38.68 13.86 7.06
CA VAL A 550 37.84 13.72 5.87
C VAL A 550 37.38 12.28 5.72
N TYR A 551 36.18 12.13 5.19
CA TYR A 551 35.75 10.90 4.54
C TYR A 551 36.52 10.75 3.22
N THR A 552 37.12 9.57 3.02
CA THR A 552 37.82 9.20 1.79
C THR A 552 37.08 8.07 1.07
N ASP A 553 37.58 7.63 -0.09
CA ASP A 553 36.86 6.76 -1.04
C ASP A 553 35.56 7.37 -1.62
N THR A 554 35.35 8.68 -1.41
CA THR A 554 34.36 9.53 -2.10
C THR A 554 34.99 10.20 -3.34
N PRO A 555 34.20 10.67 -4.33
CA PRO A 555 34.74 11.38 -5.50
C PRO A 555 35.55 12.65 -5.15
N ALA A 556 35.23 13.28 -4.01
CA ALA A 556 35.99 14.37 -3.42
C ALA A 556 36.03 14.20 -1.88
N PRO A 557 37.16 14.44 -1.19
CA PRO A 557 37.24 14.36 0.26
C PRO A 557 36.21 15.28 0.92
N VAL A 558 35.37 14.73 1.79
CA VAL A 558 34.32 15.47 2.50
C VAL A 558 34.74 15.65 3.95
N PRO A 559 34.78 16.88 4.51
CA PRO A 559 35.10 17.09 5.91
C PRO A 559 34.14 16.35 6.85
N VAL A 560 34.69 15.72 7.88
CA VAL A 560 33.89 15.12 8.95
C VAL A 560 33.26 16.23 9.77
N ARG A 561 31.93 16.27 9.81
CA ARG A 561 31.15 17.30 10.50
C ARG A 561 29.99 16.68 11.27
N LEU A 562 29.66 17.30 12.39
CA LEU A 562 28.48 16.94 13.19
C LEU A 562 27.24 17.75 12.80
N ASP A 563 27.40 18.87 12.08
CA ASP A 563 26.30 19.77 11.69
C ASP A 563 25.13 19.04 11.01
N PRO A 564 25.31 18.08 10.07
CA PRO A 564 24.20 17.39 9.42
C PRO A 564 23.31 16.58 10.37
N TRP A 565 23.84 16.23 11.55
CA TRP A 565 23.17 15.43 12.57
C TRP A 565 22.64 16.30 13.71
N THR A 566 23.01 17.58 13.76
CA THR A 566 22.64 18.51 14.85
C THR A 566 21.40 19.30 14.45
N MET A 567 20.34 19.21 15.25
CA MET A 567 19.08 19.91 15.04
C MET A 567 19.07 21.29 15.69
N VAL A 568 19.44 21.38 16.98
CA VAL A 568 19.54 22.64 17.72
C VAL A 568 20.65 22.54 18.77
N THR A 569 21.28 23.68 19.06
CA THR A 569 22.26 23.82 20.13
C THR A 569 21.84 24.94 21.07
N MET A 570 21.97 24.70 22.36
CA MET A 570 21.74 25.70 23.39
C MET A 570 22.98 25.69 24.29
N PRO A 571 23.81 26.72 24.28
CA PRO A 571 23.68 27.98 23.55
C PRO A 571 23.80 27.86 22.02
N GLY A 572 23.22 28.84 21.34
CA GLY A 572 23.44 29.10 19.92
C GLY A 572 24.85 29.64 19.64
N ASP A 573 25.19 29.79 18.35
CA ASP A 573 26.47 30.39 17.97
C ASP A 573 26.43 31.92 18.16
N ASN A 574 27.45 32.50 18.78
CA ASN A 574 27.51 33.90 19.22
C ASN A 574 26.46 34.26 20.30
N GLU A 575 25.84 33.30 21.01
CA GLU A 575 24.85 33.64 22.02
C GLU A 575 25.50 34.44 23.17
N THR A 576 24.81 35.47 23.65
CA THR A 576 25.30 36.34 24.73
C THR A 576 24.40 36.30 25.95
N GLY A 577 24.99 36.51 27.13
CA GLY A 577 24.24 36.55 28.38
C GLY A 577 23.74 35.18 28.86
N TRP A 578 24.36 34.07 28.45
CA TRP A 578 23.96 32.73 28.91
C TRP A 578 23.96 32.63 30.43
N PHE A 579 22.91 32.09 31.04
CA PHE A 579 22.83 31.93 32.49
C PHE A 579 23.78 30.82 32.95
N GLY A 580 24.72 31.13 33.86
CA GLY A 580 25.83 30.24 34.19
C GLY A 580 25.46 28.89 34.83
N ARG A 581 24.21 28.68 35.25
CA ARG A 581 23.69 27.39 35.78
C ARG A 581 22.58 26.81 34.92
N GLU A 582 22.31 27.38 33.75
CA GLU A 582 21.45 26.77 32.74
C GLU A 582 22.21 25.65 32.02
N LYS A 583 21.54 24.53 31.79
CA LYS A 583 22.15 23.34 31.16
C LYS A 583 22.41 23.59 29.68
N LEU A 584 23.61 23.26 29.21
CA LEU A 584 23.89 23.27 27.78
C LEU A 584 23.29 22.02 27.14
N ARG A 585 22.79 22.13 25.91
CA ARG A 585 22.13 21.06 25.17
C ARG A 585 22.62 20.99 23.73
N LEU A 586 22.92 19.79 23.27
CA LEU A 586 23.02 19.48 21.84
C LEU A 586 21.93 18.48 21.52
N VAL A 587 21.05 18.81 20.58
CA VAL A 587 19.95 17.95 20.16
C VAL A 587 20.25 17.45 18.75
N PHE A 588 20.13 16.14 18.55
CA PHE A 588 20.41 15.43 17.31
C PHE A 588 19.13 14.97 16.62
N ASN A 589 19.16 14.92 15.30
CA ASN A 589 18.07 14.45 14.44
C ASN A 589 17.99 12.91 14.29
N THR A 590 18.74 12.19 15.12
CA THR A 590 18.88 10.73 15.17
C THR A 590 19.31 10.33 16.58
N HIS A 591 18.91 9.14 17.05
CA HIS A 591 19.39 8.57 18.31
C HIS A 591 20.65 7.70 18.17
N ASP A 592 21.07 7.39 16.94
CA ASP A 592 22.21 6.50 16.64
C ASP A 592 23.55 7.26 16.41
N VAL A 593 23.65 8.53 16.83
CA VAL A 593 24.84 9.36 16.55
C VAL A 593 26.14 8.77 17.10
N ASP A 594 26.09 8.16 18.28
CA ASP A 594 27.25 7.49 18.88
C ASP A 594 27.65 6.23 18.11
N ARG A 595 26.67 5.45 17.64
CA ARG A 595 26.90 4.24 16.83
C ARG A 595 27.52 4.57 15.47
N PHE A 596 27.13 5.67 14.84
CA PHE A 596 27.73 6.10 13.56
C PHE A 596 29.24 6.33 13.70
N PHE A 597 29.68 7.13 14.68
CA PHE A 597 31.10 7.39 14.88
C PHE A 597 31.82 6.19 15.53
N GLY A 598 31.13 5.42 16.36
CA GLY A 598 31.61 4.18 16.95
C GLY A 598 31.98 3.13 15.90
N ALA A 599 31.26 3.07 14.77
CA ALA A 599 31.61 2.19 13.65
C ALA A 599 33.00 2.48 13.05
N TYR A 600 33.48 3.72 13.17
CA TYR A 600 34.84 4.11 12.77
C TYR A 600 35.89 3.92 13.88
N GLY A 601 35.52 3.30 15.00
CA GLY A 601 36.37 3.20 16.19
C GLY A 601 36.60 4.53 16.89
N LYS A 602 35.67 5.49 16.71
CA LYS A 602 35.76 6.84 17.26
C LYS A 602 34.69 7.10 18.31
N GLU A 603 34.98 8.05 19.19
CA GLU A 603 34.09 8.55 20.23
C GLU A 603 34.01 10.07 20.12
N LEU A 604 32.82 10.62 20.31
CA LEU A 604 32.59 12.06 20.35
C LEU A 604 32.73 12.56 21.79
N ARG A 605 33.47 13.66 21.98
CA ARG A 605 33.62 14.31 23.29
C ARG A 605 33.31 15.78 23.23
N LEU A 606 32.40 16.23 24.08
CA LEU A 606 32.11 17.64 24.28
C LEU A 606 33.10 18.22 25.29
N ARG A 607 33.82 19.26 24.88
CA ARG A 607 34.77 20.01 25.69
C ARG A 607 34.38 21.48 25.71
N LEU A 608 34.35 22.05 26.90
CA LEU A 608 34.27 23.49 27.11
C LEU A 608 35.64 24.08 27.41
N GLU A 609 35.96 25.17 26.72
CA GLU A 609 37.16 25.97 26.96
C GLU A 609 36.77 27.41 27.32
N ALA A 610 37.05 27.80 28.56
CA ALA A 610 36.91 29.18 29.02
C ALA A 610 38.08 30.07 28.56
N ALA A 611 37.79 31.32 28.19
CA ALA A 611 38.79 32.28 27.70
C ALA A 611 39.86 32.67 28.74
N ASN A 612 39.55 32.58 30.04
CA ASN A 612 40.50 32.84 31.12
C ASN A 612 41.50 31.68 31.36
N GLY A 613 41.35 30.55 30.66
CA GLY A 613 42.17 29.35 30.85
C GLY A 613 41.79 28.50 32.07
N ASP A 614 40.86 28.96 32.91
CA ASP A 614 40.29 28.18 34.02
C ASP A 614 39.05 27.43 33.51
N HIS A 615 39.31 26.30 32.86
CA HIS A 615 38.25 25.53 32.21
C HIS A 615 37.35 24.83 33.24
N PRO A 616 36.03 24.74 32.99
CA PRO A 616 35.09 24.06 33.88
C PRO A 616 35.56 22.63 34.19
N GLN A 617 35.42 22.21 35.44
CA GLN A 617 35.77 20.84 35.86
C GLN A 617 34.50 19.99 35.96
N GLY A 618 34.64 18.69 35.67
CA GLY A 618 33.59 17.69 35.89
C GLY A 618 33.05 17.73 37.31
N ASN A 619 31.78 17.37 37.48
CA ASN A 619 31.15 17.16 38.79
C ASN A 619 30.74 15.68 38.95
N GLY A 620 30.14 15.33 40.09
CA GLY A 620 29.77 13.93 40.40
C GLY A 620 28.73 13.31 39.46
N SER A 621 28.00 14.12 38.67
CA SER A 621 26.97 13.67 37.72
C SER A 621 27.34 13.91 36.25
N THR A 622 28.15 14.91 35.95
CA THR A 622 28.53 15.33 34.59
C THR A 622 30.06 15.38 34.48
N PRO A 623 30.69 14.45 33.75
CA PRO A 623 32.13 14.50 33.51
C PRO A 623 32.51 15.63 32.52
N HIS A 624 33.75 16.11 32.60
CA HIS A 624 34.34 17.00 31.60
C HIS A 624 35.74 16.50 31.22
N PRO A 625 36.03 16.24 29.93
CA PRO A 625 35.10 16.31 28.79
C PRO A 625 33.95 15.31 28.90
N LEU A 626 32.78 15.62 28.32
CA LEU A 626 31.59 14.76 28.34
C LEU A 626 31.59 13.84 27.12
N PRO A 627 31.67 12.50 27.28
CA PRO A 627 31.55 11.58 26.16
C PRO A 627 30.10 11.49 25.68
N ILE A 628 29.87 11.72 24.38
CA ILE A 628 28.57 11.55 23.73
C ILE A 628 28.46 10.08 23.32
N SER A 629 27.81 9.29 24.18
CA SER A 629 27.63 7.85 24.05
C SER A 629 26.24 7.47 24.58
N GLY A 630 25.78 6.25 24.32
CA GLY A 630 24.50 5.75 24.84
C GLY A 630 24.27 5.88 26.35
N ALA A 631 25.32 6.11 27.16
CA ALA A 631 25.15 6.40 28.60
C ALA A 631 24.70 7.85 28.89
N ASN A 632 25.02 8.79 28.01
CA ASN A 632 24.76 10.23 28.18
C ASN A 632 23.80 10.80 27.11
N LEU A 633 23.46 10.00 26.10
CA LEU A 633 22.42 10.32 25.12
C LEU A 633 21.05 9.99 25.71
N ILE A 634 20.20 11.01 25.77
CA ILE A 634 18.82 10.91 26.24
C ILE A 634 17.93 10.82 25.00
N PRO A 635 17.17 9.72 24.81
CA PRO A 635 16.22 9.60 23.71
C PRO A 635 15.12 10.65 23.80
N VAL A 636 14.76 11.24 22.66
CA VAL A 636 13.71 12.26 22.53
C VAL A 636 12.63 11.77 21.58
N ALA A 637 11.37 11.97 21.97
CA ALA A 637 10.20 11.55 21.20
C ALA A 637 10.16 12.19 19.80
N ALA A 638 9.59 11.48 18.83
CA ALA A 638 9.49 11.91 17.43
C ALA A 638 8.44 13.03 17.22
N THR A 639 8.73 14.25 17.66
CA THR A 639 7.83 15.41 17.45
C THR A 639 8.17 16.21 16.19
N LEU A 640 9.46 16.35 15.86
CA LEU A 640 9.91 17.01 14.63
C LEU A 640 10.02 15.97 13.52
N LEU A 641 8.93 15.83 12.76
CA LEU A 641 8.79 14.79 11.74
C LEU A 641 9.33 15.23 10.38
N SER A 642 9.75 14.24 9.59
CA SER A 642 9.97 14.48 8.16
C SER A 642 8.63 14.75 7.46
N PRO A 643 8.61 15.52 6.36
CA PRO A 643 7.38 15.82 5.61
C PRO A 643 6.56 14.59 5.21
N TRP A 644 7.21 13.49 4.83
CA TRP A 644 6.53 12.24 4.53
C TRP A 644 5.90 11.58 5.77
N ASP A 645 6.62 11.57 6.90
CA ASP A 645 6.16 10.97 8.16
C ASP A 645 5.00 11.78 8.77
N GLN A 646 5.07 13.11 8.67
CA GLN A 646 3.97 14.02 9.00
C GLN A 646 2.73 13.74 8.14
N ALA A 647 2.89 13.65 6.82
CA ALA A 647 1.77 13.37 5.91
C ALA A 647 1.16 11.97 6.14
N LEU A 648 1.98 10.97 6.49
CA LEU A 648 1.48 9.64 6.87
C LEU A 648 0.70 9.68 8.19
N THR A 649 1.28 10.30 9.22
CA THR A 649 0.65 10.45 10.55
C THR A 649 -0.69 11.18 10.43
N GLU A 650 -0.76 12.18 9.54
CA GLU A 650 -2.00 12.87 9.26
C GLU A 650 -3.02 12.04 8.47
N ALA A 651 -2.59 11.27 7.48
CA ALA A 651 -3.49 10.35 6.78
C ALA A 651 -4.13 9.34 7.74
N VAL A 652 -3.35 8.84 8.72
CA VAL A 652 -3.85 8.01 9.82
C VAL A 652 -4.84 8.78 10.69
N ALA A 653 -4.49 10.00 11.14
CA ALA A 653 -5.35 10.83 11.98
C ALA A 653 -6.69 11.21 11.29
N ARG A 654 -6.69 11.34 9.95
CA ARG A 654 -7.90 11.58 9.13
C ARG A 654 -8.76 10.32 8.94
N GLY A 655 -8.36 9.17 9.48
CA GLY A 655 -9.07 7.90 9.37
C GLY A 655 -8.96 7.22 8.00
N GLN A 656 -8.01 7.66 7.16
CA GLN A 656 -7.80 7.08 5.82
C GLN A 656 -7.02 5.75 5.88
N LEU A 657 -6.32 5.50 6.98
CA LEU A 657 -5.54 4.29 7.24
C LEU A 657 -5.91 3.70 8.62
N PRO A 658 -7.14 3.22 8.82
CA PRO A 658 -7.66 2.86 10.14
C PRO A 658 -7.01 1.62 10.78
N CYS A 659 -6.22 0.86 10.02
CA CYS A 659 -5.53 -0.35 10.47
C CYS A 659 -4.05 -0.10 10.85
N VAL A 660 -3.57 1.13 10.71
CA VAL A 660 -2.19 1.52 11.03
C VAL A 660 -2.22 2.38 12.29
N ASP A 661 -1.57 1.89 13.36
CA ASP A 661 -1.41 2.63 14.60
C ASP A 661 -0.03 3.33 14.63
N VAL A 662 -0.01 4.62 14.96
CA VAL A 662 1.23 5.37 15.14
C VAL A 662 1.71 5.20 16.58
N ASP A 663 2.94 4.74 16.77
CA ASP A 663 3.55 4.65 18.09
C ASP A 663 3.99 6.06 18.55
N GLU A 664 3.20 6.68 19.42
CA GLU A 664 3.48 7.99 20.00
C GLU A 664 4.73 8.01 20.89
N THR A 665 5.21 6.83 21.33
CA THR A 665 6.40 6.70 22.17
C THR A 665 7.69 6.48 21.39
N ARG A 666 7.60 6.41 20.05
CA ARG A 666 8.79 6.20 19.20
C ARG A 666 9.77 7.37 19.34
N THR A 667 11.05 7.02 19.46
CA THR A 667 12.14 7.98 19.59
C THR A 667 12.89 8.08 18.26
N GLN A 668 12.92 9.28 17.68
CA GLN A 668 13.71 9.57 16.47
C GLN A 668 14.89 10.49 16.75
N HIS A 669 14.83 11.24 17.86
CA HIS A 669 15.80 12.26 18.21
C HIS A 669 16.57 11.85 19.46
N SER A 670 17.69 12.51 19.72
CA SER A 670 18.39 12.38 21.00
C SER A 670 18.94 13.71 21.45
N GLU A 671 19.16 13.87 22.74
CA GLU A 671 19.87 15.03 23.27
C GLU A 671 21.01 14.61 24.20
N VAL A 672 22.00 15.48 24.32
CA VAL A 672 23.00 15.42 25.39
C VAL A 672 22.90 16.69 26.22
N GLN A 673 22.81 16.53 27.54
CA GLN A 673 22.79 17.62 28.50
C GLN A 673 24.14 17.76 29.18
N PHE A 674 24.67 18.98 29.23
CA PHE A 674 25.89 19.32 29.95
C PHE A 674 25.56 20.26 31.12
N ASP A 675 25.61 19.71 32.32
CA ASP A 675 25.21 20.39 33.56
C ASP A 675 26.45 20.62 34.45
N ILE A 676 27.21 21.67 34.13
CA ILE A 676 28.34 22.16 34.94
C ILE A 676 28.22 23.67 35.08
N PRO A 677 28.35 24.23 36.30
CA PRO A 677 28.32 25.68 36.50
C PRO A 677 29.44 26.39 35.73
N LEU A 678 29.07 27.46 35.04
CA LEU A 678 29.97 28.32 34.28
C LEU A 678 30.32 29.58 35.07
N HIS A 679 31.54 30.06 34.92
CA HIS A 679 31.97 31.38 35.40
C HIS A 679 31.15 32.50 34.75
N PRO A 680 30.76 33.54 35.50
CA PRO A 680 30.04 34.69 34.95
C PRO A 680 30.94 35.56 34.08
N PHE A 681 30.33 36.30 33.14
CA PHE A 681 31.01 37.22 32.20
C PHE A 681 32.20 36.59 31.48
N MET A 682 32.08 35.31 31.16
CA MET A 682 33.14 34.51 30.54
C MET A 682 32.73 34.07 29.14
N GLU A 683 33.69 34.15 28.21
CA GLU A 683 33.55 33.58 26.88
C GLU A 683 33.94 32.10 26.90
N TYR A 684 33.15 31.28 26.21
CA TYR A 684 33.34 29.84 26.10
C TYR A 684 33.38 29.40 24.64
N LEU A 685 34.27 28.45 24.36
CA LEU A 685 34.19 27.59 23.19
C LEU A 685 33.62 26.24 23.59
N LEU A 686 32.54 25.85 22.93
CA LEU A 686 31.99 24.50 22.98
C LEU A 686 32.47 23.76 21.74
N ASP A 687 33.41 22.84 21.95
CA ASP A 687 33.97 22.00 20.89
C ASP A 687 33.50 20.56 21.07
N VAL A 688 33.08 19.94 19.97
CA VAL A 688 32.94 18.48 19.91
C VAL A 688 34.14 17.93 19.16
N GLU A 689 34.96 17.17 19.87
CA GLU A 689 36.18 16.54 19.39
C GLU A 689 35.91 15.07 19.07
N LEU A 690 36.54 14.57 18.01
CA LEU A 690 36.51 13.15 17.64
C LEU A 690 37.81 12.48 18.10
N VAL A 691 37.70 11.54 19.04
CA VAL A 691 38.85 10.82 19.60
C VAL A 691 38.75 9.32 19.34
N ASP A 692 39.85 8.59 19.51
CA ASP A 692 39.81 7.13 19.47
C ASP A 692 39.00 6.59 20.65
N GLN A 693 38.18 5.58 20.39
CA GLN A 693 37.38 4.95 21.43
C GLN A 693 38.28 4.38 22.54
N GLY A 694 37.94 4.71 23.79
CA GLY A 694 38.75 4.30 24.95
C GLY A 694 40.03 5.12 25.17
N ALA A 695 40.23 6.22 24.43
CA ALA A 695 41.31 7.16 24.71
C ALA A 695 41.19 7.75 26.12
N ALA A 696 42.31 8.12 26.74
CA ALA A 696 42.32 8.80 28.05
C ALA A 696 41.51 10.11 28.01
N GLU A 697 40.94 10.54 29.15
CA GLU A 697 40.13 11.78 29.25
C GLU A 697 40.88 13.05 28.77
N SER A 698 42.20 13.07 28.96
CA SER A 698 43.07 14.16 28.52
C SER A 698 43.34 14.17 27.01
N ALA A 699 42.93 13.13 26.27
CA ALA A 699 43.14 13.05 24.83
C ALA A 699 42.38 14.17 24.11
N ARG A 700 43.02 14.70 23.07
CA ARG A 700 42.46 15.71 22.17
C ARG A 700 42.39 15.14 20.77
N GLY A 701 41.31 15.45 20.08
CA GLY A 701 41.04 15.00 18.73
C GLY A 701 40.71 16.16 17.78
N PRO A 702 40.62 15.90 16.47
CA PRO A 702 40.08 16.84 15.51
C PRO A 702 38.68 17.31 15.91
N ARG A 703 38.41 18.62 15.81
CA ARG A 703 37.08 19.18 16.07
C ARG A 703 36.15 18.90 14.88
N VAL A 704 34.96 18.41 15.17
CA VAL A 704 33.91 18.12 14.18
C VAL A 704 32.71 19.07 14.33
N PHE A 705 32.68 19.84 15.41
CA PHE A 705 31.65 20.84 15.70
C PHE A 705 32.19 21.91 16.64
N ARG A 706 31.74 23.16 16.46
CA ARG A 706 32.11 24.29 17.33
C ARG A 706 30.94 25.26 17.47
N ARG A 707 30.74 25.73 18.69
CA ARG A 707 29.92 26.90 19.03
C ARG A 707 30.70 27.81 19.97
N HIS A 708 30.42 29.09 19.89
CA HIS A 708 30.96 30.07 20.82
C HIS A 708 29.83 30.85 21.46
N PHE A 709 29.99 31.17 22.73
CA PHE A 709 28.98 31.90 23.49
C PHE A 709 29.60 32.61 24.68
N THR A 710 28.86 33.54 25.25
CA THR A 710 29.27 34.29 26.44
C THR A 710 28.22 34.18 27.53
N THR A 711 28.70 34.08 28.77
CA THR A 711 27.84 34.01 29.96
C THR A 711 27.52 35.40 30.50
N GLY A 712 26.34 35.54 31.09
CA GLY A 712 25.95 36.72 31.84
C GLY A 712 26.63 36.78 33.22
N GLY A 713 26.25 37.78 34.01
CA GLY A 713 26.57 37.91 35.43
C GLY A 713 25.74 37.00 36.34
N PHE A 714 24.58 36.52 35.89
CA PHE A 714 23.70 35.67 36.71
C PHE A 714 23.79 34.19 36.36
N GLY A 715 23.63 33.36 37.40
CA GLY A 715 23.57 31.91 37.25
C GLY A 715 22.20 31.38 36.81
N THR A 716 21.11 32.03 37.21
CA THR A 716 19.73 31.60 36.91
C THR A 716 18.83 32.80 36.64
N VAL A 717 17.71 32.58 35.94
CA VAL A 717 16.67 33.60 35.71
C VAL A 717 16.14 34.14 37.03
N GLU A 718 15.92 33.28 38.02
CA GLU A 718 15.48 33.68 39.37
C GLU A 718 16.48 34.64 40.04
N GLY A 719 17.78 34.33 39.96
CA GLY A 719 18.83 35.19 40.52
C GLY A 719 18.91 36.54 39.83
N PHE A 720 18.67 36.57 38.51
CA PHE A 720 18.56 37.80 37.75
C PHE A 720 17.33 38.62 38.17
N ALA A 721 16.15 38.00 38.24
CA ALA A 721 14.92 38.68 38.67
C ALA A 721 15.04 39.27 40.08
N TRP A 722 15.66 38.52 41.00
CA TRP A 722 15.91 38.98 42.37
C TRP A 722 16.81 40.22 42.43
N SER A 723 17.78 40.36 41.50
CA SER A 723 18.65 41.54 41.44
C SER A 723 17.88 42.85 41.15
N VAL A 724 16.74 42.75 40.45
CA VAL A 724 15.88 43.88 40.14
C VAL A 724 14.85 44.10 41.24
N SER A 725 14.18 43.04 41.70
CA SER A 725 13.10 43.16 42.70
C SER A 725 13.58 43.56 44.10
N SER A 726 14.86 43.36 44.40
CA SER A 726 15.49 43.78 45.66
C SER A 726 15.87 45.27 45.70
N VAL A 727 15.75 46.00 44.59
CA VAL A 727 16.13 47.43 44.54
C VAL A 727 15.06 48.33 45.16
N LEU A 728 15.51 49.39 45.83
CA LEU A 728 14.62 50.44 46.31
C LEU A 728 13.97 51.18 45.15
N ARG A 729 12.64 51.22 45.17
CA ARG A 729 11.83 51.90 44.16
C ARG A 729 11.91 53.40 44.40
N THR A 730 12.12 54.16 43.33
CA THR A 730 12.12 55.62 43.39
C THR A 730 10.97 56.16 42.53
N ALA A 731 10.63 57.44 42.70
CA ALA A 731 9.61 58.08 41.88
C ALA A 731 10.15 59.38 41.25
N ARG A 732 9.69 59.69 40.05
CA ARG A 732 10.08 60.90 39.31
C ARG A 732 8.86 61.56 38.67
N ALA A 733 8.81 62.89 38.67
CA ALA A 733 7.80 63.63 37.91
C ALA A 733 8.15 63.63 36.41
N CYS A 734 7.15 63.49 35.54
CA CYS A 734 7.27 63.62 34.09
C CYS A 734 6.19 64.54 33.53
N PRO A 735 6.40 65.13 32.34
CA PRO A 735 5.33 65.85 31.65
C PRO A 735 4.17 64.93 31.27
N VAL A 736 2.99 65.55 31.11
CA VAL A 736 1.75 64.85 30.75
C VAL A 736 1.90 64.21 29.38
N ASP A 737 1.38 62.99 29.25
CA ASP A 737 1.33 62.15 28.05
C ASP A 737 2.68 61.64 27.53
N ALA A 738 3.80 61.90 28.23
CA ALA A 738 5.13 61.49 27.78
C ALA A 738 5.23 60.00 27.42
N PHE A 739 4.79 59.11 28.31
CA PHE A 739 4.90 57.66 28.11
C PHE A 739 3.73 57.06 27.32
N ALA A 740 2.53 57.64 27.41
CA ALA A 740 1.40 57.23 26.58
C ALA A 740 1.68 57.52 25.10
N ALA A 741 2.26 58.69 24.79
CA ALA A 741 2.72 59.03 23.45
C ALA A 741 3.84 58.10 22.99
N MET A 742 4.78 57.73 23.87
CA MET A 742 5.88 56.82 23.54
C MET A 742 5.37 55.48 23.01
N LEU A 743 4.46 54.84 23.73
CA LEU A 743 3.88 53.56 23.30
C LEU A 743 3.13 53.70 21.97
N ALA A 744 2.40 54.80 21.78
CA ALA A 744 1.61 55.04 20.59
C ALA A 744 2.45 55.34 19.33
N THR A 745 3.59 56.01 19.47
CA THR A 745 4.42 56.46 18.33
C THR A 745 5.58 55.53 18.01
N LEU A 746 6.17 54.88 19.02
CA LEU A 746 7.42 54.12 18.89
C LEU A 746 7.21 52.60 18.87
N GLY A 747 6.08 52.10 19.39
CA GLY A 747 5.85 50.66 19.52
C GLY A 747 6.68 50.02 20.64
N SER A 748 6.86 48.69 20.59
CA SER A 748 7.46 47.91 21.68
C SER A 748 8.99 47.78 21.66
N HIS A 749 9.64 47.81 20.48
CA HIS A 749 11.11 47.75 20.35
C HIS A 749 11.63 48.86 19.41
N PRO A 750 11.61 50.13 19.86
CA PRO A 750 12.14 51.24 19.07
C PRO A 750 13.66 51.30 18.98
N GLU A 751 14.15 52.02 17.96
CA GLU A 751 15.56 52.41 17.85
C GLU A 751 15.97 53.41 18.94
N GLY A 752 17.25 53.39 19.35
CA GLY A 752 17.72 54.20 20.49
C GLY A 752 17.60 55.69 20.28
N SER A 753 17.97 56.16 19.08
CA SER A 753 17.79 57.56 18.71
C SER A 753 16.34 58.01 18.77
N ALA A 754 15.38 57.11 18.53
CA ALA A 754 13.95 57.42 18.61
C ALA A 754 13.50 57.56 20.07
N VAL A 755 13.96 56.67 20.97
CA VAL A 755 13.70 56.76 22.41
C VAL A 755 14.32 58.05 22.97
N ASP A 756 15.58 58.33 22.67
CA ASP A 756 16.28 59.52 23.17
C ASP A 756 15.65 60.82 22.67
N THR A 757 15.28 60.87 21.38
CA THR A 757 14.59 62.04 20.79
C THR A 757 13.23 62.24 21.43
N HIS A 758 12.49 61.15 21.70
CA HIS A 758 11.19 61.20 22.34
C HIS A 758 11.30 61.72 23.77
N LEU A 759 12.19 61.14 24.59
CA LEU A 759 12.42 61.57 25.97
C LEU A 759 12.87 63.04 26.02
N ALA A 760 13.82 63.44 25.17
CA ALA A 760 14.29 64.83 25.10
C ALA A 760 13.17 65.81 24.69
N GLY A 761 12.27 65.40 23.78
CA GLY A 761 11.09 66.17 23.39
C GLY A 761 10.12 66.44 24.56
N TYR A 762 10.08 65.54 25.54
CA TYR A 762 9.36 65.69 26.80
C TYR A 762 10.27 66.18 27.95
N GLN A 763 11.41 66.81 27.66
CA GLN A 763 12.34 67.34 28.67
C GLN A 763 12.78 66.30 29.71
N ILE A 764 12.77 65.01 29.35
CA ILE A 764 13.35 63.92 30.13
C ILE A 764 14.75 63.69 29.56
N ASP A 765 15.77 63.84 30.41
CA ASP A 765 17.16 63.62 29.98
C ASP A 765 17.33 62.20 29.42
N PRO A 766 18.01 62.05 28.26
CA PRO A 766 18.40 60.74 27.74
C PRO A 766 19.17 59.97 28.81
N LEU A 767 18.75 58.75 29.06
CA LEU A 767 19.29 57.92 30.12
C LEU A 767 20.40 57.03 29.55
N PRO A 768 21.59 56.96 30.18
CA PRO A 768 22.66 56.08 29.71
C PRO A 768 22.24 54.61 29.77
N VAL A 769 23.02 53.74 29.11
CA VAL A 769 22.86 52.29 29.21
C VAL A 769 22.93 51.90 30.70
N PRO A 770 21.95 51.12 31.22
CA PRO A 770 21.96 50.69 32.61
C PRO A 770 23.24 49.94 32.99
N ASP A 771 23.89 50.36 34.07
CA ASP A 771 25.05 49.68 34.68
C ASP A 771 24.74 49.04 36.05
N HIS A 772 23.54 49.28 36.58
CA HIS A 772 23.00 48.67 37.79
C HIS A 772 21.47 48.62 37.74
N PRO A 773 20.81 47.72 38.47
CA PRO A 773 19.36 47.60 38.43
C PRO A 773 18.68 48.80 39.12
N GLN A 774 17.61 49.32 38.53
CA GLN A 774 16.79 50.39 39.10
C GLN A 774 15.31 50.20 38.77
N VAL A 775 14.43 50.65 39.67
CA VAL A 775 12.98 50.72 39.41
C VAL A 775 12.50 52.14 39.71
N VAL A 776 11.94 52.82 38.71
CA VAL A 776 11.47 54.20 38.80
C VAL A 776 10.00 54.29 38.39
N VAL A 777 9.15 54.80 39.27
CA VAL A 777 7.75 55.11 38.95
C VAL A 777 7.63 56.56 38.50
N PHE A 778 7.23 56.77 37.26
CA PHE A 778 6.98 58.08 36.71
C PHE A 778 5.55 58.53 37.01
N TRP A 779 5.41 59.75 37.53
CA TRP A 779 4.11 60.38 37.77
C TRP A 779 3.97 61.65 36.96
N GLN A 780 2.80 61.85 36.36
CA GLN A 780 2.44 63.05 35.62
C GLN A 780 1.36 63.84 36.36
N GLN A 781 1.38 65.15 36.22
CA GLN A 781 0.40 66.03 36.84
C GLN A 781 -0.06 67.11 35.87
N ALA A 782 -1.37 67.15 35.59
CA ALA A 782 -1.97 68.18 34.75
C ALA A 782 -2.46 69.35 35.63
N GLY A 783 -1.70 70.45 35.65
CA GLY A 783 -2.06 71.63 36.44
C GLY A 783 -2.19 71.31 37.94
N GLY A 784 -3.34 71.63 38.54
CA GLY A 784 -3.62 71.36 39.95
C GLY A 784 -4.32 70.04 40.25
N ALA A 785 -4.42 69.12 39.28
CA ALA A 785 -5.01 67.79 39.49
C ALA A 785 -4.09 66.90 40.34
N ASP A 786 -4.67 65.84 40.91
CA ASP A 786 -3.92 64.81 41.63
C ASP A 786 -2.91 64.10 40.69
N PRO A 787 -1.63 63.96 41.08
CA PRO A 787 -0.64 63.19 40.33
C PRO A 787 -1.14 61.81 39.93
N GLN A 788 -0.92 61.43 38.67
CA GLN A 788 -1.29 60.14 38.11
C GLN A 788 -0.02 59.36 37.73
N PRO A 789 0.03 58.05 37.98
CA PRO A 789 1.17 57.24 37.58
C PRO A 789 1.12 57.04 36.05
N ALA A 790 2.24 57.26 35.38
CA ALA A 790 2.36 57.28 33.92
C ALA A 790 3.12 56.07 33.36
N ALA A 791 4.22 55.66 34.01
CA ALA A 791 4.98 54.48 33.63
C ALA A 791 5.83 53.96 34.80
N ILE A 792 6.26 52.70 34.72
CA ILE A 792 7.30 52.13 35.57
C ILE A 792 8.48 51.79 34.67
N MET A 793 9.65 52.40 34.93
CA MET A 793 10.89 52.04 34.27
C MET A 793 11.61 50.98 35.10
N ILE A 794 12.07 49.95 34.43
CA ILE A 794 12.88 48.87 34.97
C ILE A 794 14.21 48.90 34.22
N ASP A 795 15.28 49.20 34.93
CA ASP A 795 16.66 49.07 34.47
C ASP A 795 17.25 47.79 35.06
N ALA A 796 17.97 47.05 34.24
CA ALA A 796 18.61 45.80 34.58
C ALA A 796 20.01 45.73 33.96
N THR A 797 20.90 44.92 34.56
CA THR A 797 22.28 44.76 34.07
C THR A 797 22.38 43.82 32.86
N GLU A 798 21.31 43.09 32.55
CA GLU A 798 21.22 42.18 31.41
C GLU A 798 19.87 42.35 30.68
N PRO A 799 19.76 41.93 29.41
CA PRO A 799 18.51 42.03 28.65
C PRO A 799 17.32 41.35 29.35
N LEU A 800 16.21 42.08 29.47
CA LEU A 800 14.92 41.66 30.05
C LEU A 800 14.03 40.93 29.03
N SER A 801 14.31 41.11 27.74
CA SER A 801 13.76 40.30 26.64
C SER A 801 14.89 39.57 25.93
N ARG A 802 14.72 38.28 25.65
CA ARG A 802 15.71 37.45 24.95
C ARG A 802 15.04 36.47 24.01
N SER A 803 15.67 36.26 22.86
CA SER A 803 15.28 35.28 21.86
C SER A 803 16.38 34.27 21.59
N ARG A 804 16.00 33.08 21.14
CA ARG A 804 16.88 32.01 20.67
C ARG A 804 16.31 31.42 19.39
N ASP A 805 17.18 30.92 18.53
CA ASP A 805 16.76 30.18 17.36
C ASP A 805 16.22 28.81 17.78
N TYR A 806 14.91 28.64 17.67
CA TYR A 806 14.26 27.37 17.93
C TYR A 806 13.56 26.86 16.67
N PRO A 807 13.43 25.53 16.51
CA PRO A 807 12.63 24.99 15.42
C PRO A 807 11.20 25.51 15.50
N ARG A 808 10.67 25.97 14.37
CA ARG A 808 9.27 26.30 14.19
C ARG A 808 8.81 25.82 12.83
N GLU A 809 7.63 25.23 12.82
CA GLU A 809 6.94 24.93 11.58
C GLU A 809 6.34 26.22 11.00
N ILE A 810 6.68 26.51 9.74
CA ILE A 810 6.10 27.61 8.99
C ILE A 810 5.22 27.07 7.87
N THR A 811 4.12 27.78 7.62
CA THR A 811 3.20 27.51 6.53
C THR A 811 3.29 28.65 5.52
N ASP A 812 3.68 28.36 4.29
CA ASP A 812 3.71 29.36 3.23
C ASP A 812 2.31 29.54 2.61
N ALA A 813 1.50 30.41 3.22
CA ALA A 813 0.15 30.71 2.74
C ALA A 813 0.12 31.51 1.42
N THR A 814 1.27 31.90 0.86
CA THR A 814 1.32 32.65 -0.41
C THR A 814 1.26 31.75 -1.64
N VAL A 815 1.52 30.46 -1.46
CA VAL A 815 1.51 29.45 -2.52
C VAL A 815 0.25 28.57 -2.36
N PRO A 816 -0.41 28.15 -3.46
CA PRO A 816 -1.44 27.12 -3.41
C PRO A 816 -0.95 25.86 -2.67
N ASP A 817 -1.85 25.16 -1.98
CA ASP A 817 -1.58 23.98 -1.13
C ASP A 817 -0.76 24.24 0.16
N ALA A 818 -0.41 25.51 0.43
CA ALA A 818 0.15 26.02 1.68
C ALA A 818 1.26 25.12 2.29
N PRO A 819 2.42 24.97 1.60
CA PRO A 819 3.44 24.02 2.03
C PRO A 819 3.97 24.35 3.42
N GLN A 820 4.29 23.29 4.18
CA GLN A 820 4.85 23.40 5.53
C GLN A 820 6.30 22.91 5.56
N ARG A 821 7.12 23.59 6.36
CA ARG A 821 8.50 23.22 6.61
C ARG A 821 8.97 23.70 7.98
N TRP A 822 9.92 22.96 8.55
CA TRP A 822 10.63 23.36 9.75
C TRP A 822 11.74 24.34 9.39
N ILE A 823 11.79 25.48 10.08
CA ILE A 823 12.90 26.42 10.04
C ILE A 823 13.39 26.71 11.45
N LEU A 824 14.66 27.10 11.57
CA LEU A 824 15.16 27.74 12.78
C LEU A 824 14.86 29.24 12.67
N GLU A 825 14.14 29.78 13.63
CA GLU A 825 13.87 31.21 13.71
C GLU A 825 13.96 31.74 15.14
N PRO A 826 14.28 33.03 15.32
CA PRO A 826 14.34 33.64 16.64
C PRO A 826 12.96 33.65 17.30
N ARG A 827 12.82 32.91 18.41
CA ARG A 827 11.64 32.88 19.27
C ARG A 827 12.00 33.47 20.63
N GLU A 828 11.17 34.41 21.09
CA GLU A 828 11.32 34.99 22.43
C GLU A 828 11.07 33.90 23.49
N TRP A 829 12.03 33.73 24.38
CA TRP A 829 11.97 32.72 25.44
C TRP A 829 11.97 33.33 26.83
N LEU A 830 12.44 34.58 26.95
CA LEU A 830 12.42 35.36 28.19
C LEU A 830 11.82 36.74 27.87
N THR A 831 10.80 37.18 28.61
CA THR A 831 10.14 38.46 28.38
C THR A 831 9.45 39.02 29.62
N LEU A 832 9.05 40.29 29.60
CA LEU A 832 8.26 40.90 30.66
C LEU A 832 6.76 40.71 30.42
N ARG A 833 6.04 40.39 31.49
CA ARG A 833 4.58 40.36 31.49
C ARG A 833 4.02 41.24 32.60
N GLY A 834 3.12 42.13 32.21
CA GLY A 834 2.35 42.94 33.13
C GLY A 834 1.16 42.20 33.72
N GLY A 835 0.89 42.41 35.01
CA GLY A 835 -0.24 41.87 35.76
C GLY A 835 -0.80 42.88 36.79
N GLY A 836 -1.48 42.36 37.81
CA GLY A 836 -2.19 43.16 38.82
C GLY A 836 -3.64 43.45 38.43
N ASP A 837 -4.15 44.62 38.82
CA ASP A 837 -5.53 45.02 38.56
C ASP A 837 -5.81 45.17 37.05
N PRO A 838 -6.91 44.59 36.53
CA PRO A 838 -7.23 44.62 35.11
C PRO A 838 -7.23 46.04 34.50
N GLY A 839 -6.48 46.20 33.41
CA GLY A 839 -6.38 47.46 32.67
C GLY A 839 -5.54 48.54 33.35
N ALA A 840 -4.67 48.20 34.31
CA ALA A 840 -3.68 49.13 34.88
C ALA A 840 -2.46 49.35 33.97
N ILE A 841 -2.09 48.37 33.14
CA ILE A 841 -0.97 48.45 32.18
C ILE A 841 -1.53 48.64 30.77
N ALA A 842 -1.00 49.62 30.05
CA ALA A 842 -1.33 49.90 28.66
C ALA A 842 -0.40 49.19 27.66
N GLY A 843 0.87 48.97 28.02
CA GLY A 843 1.83 48.26 27.18
C GLY A 843 3.26 48.34 27.72
N ILE A 844 4.20 47.70 27.02
CA ILE A 844 5.62 47.64 27.38
C ILE A 844 6.46 48.14 26.20
N VAL A 845 7.44 48.99 26.50
CA VAL A 845 8.42 49.49 25.52
C VAL A 845 9.82 49.15 26.01
N TYR A 846 10.56 48.36 25.24
CA TYR A 846 11.96 48.03 25.50
C TYR A 846 12.86 49.08 24.84
N ALA A 847 13.78 49.65 25.61
CA ALA A 847 14.87 50.44 25.04
C ALA A 847 15.89 49.51 24.36
N PRO A 848 16.70 50.00 23.41
CA PRO A 848 17.67 49.16 22.72
C PRO A 848 18.63 48.45 23.67
N GLY A 849 18.94 47.19 23.34
CA GLY A 849 19.70 46.30 24.21
C GLY A 849 18.84 45.61 25.27
N ASP A 850 17.53 45.92 25.34
CA ASP A 850 16.49 45.30 26.17
C ASP A 850 16.78 45.27 27.68
N GLN A 851 17.84 45.94 28.13
CA GLN A 851 18.22 46.12 29.54
C GLN A 851 17.33 47.10 30.29
N ARG A 852 16.66 48.00 29.55
CA ARG A 852 15.70 48.97 30.09
C ARG A 852 14.34 48.73 29.46
N ALA A 853 13.31 48.65 30.29
CA ALA A 853 11.92 48.56 29.84
C ALA A 853 11.05 49.62 30.53
N PHE A 854 10.12 50.19 29.78
CA PHE A 854 9.09 51.10 30.28
C PHE A 854 7.73 50.40 30.22
N ILE A 855 7.18 50.12 31.40
CA ILE A 855 5.83 49.60 31.59
C ILE A 855 4.89 50.80 31.60
N VAL A 856 4.24 51.07 30.47
CA VAL A 856 3.34 52.22 30.32
C VAL A 856 2.02 51.91 31.00
N LEU A 857 1.58 52.79 31.89
CA LEU A 857 0.37 52.61 32.69
C LEU A 857 -0.83 53.26 31.99
N ALA A 858 -1.99 52.64 32.15
CA ALA A 858 -3.23 53.18 31.61
C ALA A 858 -3.71 54.42 32.41
N PRO A 859 -4.46 55.34 31.79
CA PRO A 859 -5.09 56.43 32.53
C PRO A 859 -5.95 55.93 33.69
N GLY A 860 -5.86 56.59 34.86
CA GLY A 860 -6.63 56.19 36.05
C GLY A 860 -6.09 54.97 36.79
N SER A 861 -4.80 54.66 36.64
CA SER A 861 -4.12 53.57 37.38
C SER A 861 -3.75 53.93 38.82
N ARG A 862 -4.06 55.15 39.28
CA ARG A 862 -3.89 55.53 40.69
C ARG A 862 -4.78 54.67 41.59
N GLY A 863 -4.23 54.21 42.71
CA GLY A 863 -4.86 53.30 43.66
C GLY A 863 -4.98 51.85 43.18
N ARG A 864 -4.41 51.51 42.01
CA ARG A 864 -4.39 50.14 41.48
C ARG A 864 -3.12 49.40 41.86
N HIS A 865 -3.24 48.09 41.99
CA HIS A 865 -2.15 47.14 42.14
C HIS A 865 -1.56 46.79 40.78
N VAL A 866 -0.23 46.80 40.66
CA VAL A 866 0.51 46.49 39.44
C VAL A 866 1.60 45.49 39.76
N THR A 867 1.64 44.40 38.98
CA THR A 867 2.76 43.45 38.98
C THR A 867 3.46 43.43 37.64
N VAL A 868 4.75 43.17 37.65
CA VAL A 868 5.56 42.94 36.46
C VAL A 868 6.45 41.75 36.75
N ASP A 869 6.28 40.70 35.95
CA ASP A 869 7.02 39.46 36.10
C ASP A 869 7.94 39.26 34.89
N LEU A 870 9.14 38.74 35.14
CA LEU A 870 10.02 38.19 34.12
C LEU A 870 9.57 36.75 33.86
N VAL A 871 9.19 36.45 32.63
CA VAL A 871 8.58 35.18 32.24
C VAL A 871 9.49 34.41 31.31
N SER A 872 9.86 33.20 31.71
CA SER A 872 10.40 32.16 30.81
C SER A 872 9.23 31.49 30.11
N VAL A 873 9.08 31.74 28.81
CA VAL A 873 7.95 31.31 27.99
C VAL A 873 8.00 29.80 27.76
N ALA A 874 6.87 29.13 27.97
CA ALA A 874 6.74 27.71 27.67
C ALA A 874 6.77 27.44 26.16
N MET A 875 7.45 26.37 25.75
CA MET A 875 7.50 25.89 24.36
C MET A 875 7.06 24.43 24.28
N PRO A 876 5.76 24.15 24.47
CA PRO A 876 5.26 22.78 24.56
C PRO A 876 5.42 21.98 23.26
N ASP A 877 5.66 22.65 22.13
CA ASP A 877 5.95 22.03 20.83
C ASP A 877 7.37 21.41 20.75
N LEU A 878 8.25 21.72 21.70
CA LEU A 878 9.65 21.27 21.72
C LEU A 878 9.90 20.31 22.90
N PRO A 879 10.02 18.99 22.65
CA PRO A 879 10.06 17.98 23.72
C PRO A 879 11.37 17.95 24.52
N PHE A 880 12.41 18.62 24.03
CA PHE A 880 13.72 18.75 24.69
C PHE A 880 13.81 19.98 25.62
N LEU A 881 12.74 20.78 25.72
CA LEU A 881 12.63 21.89 26.66
C LEU A 881 11.68 21.54 27.82
N ASP A 882 11.77 22.33 28.89
CA ASP A 882 10.72 22.30 29.92
C ASP A 882 9.43 22.89 29.34
N GLY A 883 8.34 22.13 29.42
CA GLY A 883 7.02 22.56 28.94
C GLY A 883 6.32 23.56 29.87
N GLY A 884 6.89 23.82 31.05
CA GLY A 884 6.37 24.77 32.04
C GLY A 884 6.73 26.22 31.73
N GLU A 885 5.77 27.12 31.93
CA GLU A 885 6.05 28.55 31.99
C GLU A 885 6.46 28.91 33.42
N HIS A 886 7.53 29.71 33.56
CA HIS A 886 8.03 30.16 34.86
C HIS A 886 8.02 31.68 34.93
N ALA A 887 7.34 32.25 35.93
CA ALA A 887 7.25 33.69 36.14
C ALA A 887 7.99 34.08 37.43
N TYR A 888 8.82 35.12 37.35
CA TYR A 888 9.64 35.63 38.44
C TYR A 888 9.32 37.11 38.68
N SER A 889 8.83 37.46 39.87
CA SER A 889 8.39 38.83 40.13
C SER A 889 9.54 39.84 40.15
N LEU A 890 9.43 40.89 39.32
CA LEU A 890 10.35 42.03 39.29
C LEU A 890 9.78 43.22 40.07
N VAL A 891 8.50 43.51 39.88
CA VAL A 891 7.80 44.63 40.50
C VAL A 891 6.45 44.15 41.02
N ASP A 892 6.15 44.51 42.26
CA ASP A 892 4.84 44.30 42.90
C ASP A 892 4.55 45.55 43.75
N VAL A 893 3.64 46.41 43.28
CA VAL A 893 3.41 47.74 43.88
C VAL A 893 1.95 48.19 43.74
N THR A 894 1.45 48.88 44.76
CA THR A 894 0.20 49.64 44.70
C THR A 894 0.51 51.12 44.45
N LEU A 895 -0.13 51.71 43.44
CA LEU A 895 0.15 53.07 42.97
C LEU A 895 -0.71 54.12 43.69
N ASP A 896 -0.57 54.25 45.01
CA ASP A 896 -1.50 55.05 45.84
C ASP A 896 -1.39 56.57 45.66
N HIS A 897 -0.18 57.13 45.81
CA HIS A 897 0.10 58.57 45.75
C HIS A 897 1.56 58.84 45.36
N ALA A 898 1.84 60.01 44.79
CA ALA A 898 3.22 60.41 44.50
C ALA A 898 3.97 60.81 45.79
N PRO A 899 5.29 60.56 45.91
CA PRO A 899 6.03 60.80 47.17
C PRO A 899 6.14 62.26 47.63
N TRP A 900 5.84 63.23 46.75
CA TRP A 900 5.81 64.66 47.06
C TRP A 900 4.42 65.19 47.41
N GLU A 901 3.40 64.32 47.40
CA GLU A 901 2.12 64.66 47.98
C GLU A 901 2.29 64.67 49.51
N GLU A 902 2.05 65.82 50.14
CA GLU A 902 1.91 65.89 51.59
C GLU A 902 0.58 65.19 51.95
N VAL A 903 0.66 63.95 52.45
CA VAL A 903 -0.49 63.15 52.91
C VAL A 903 -0.83 63.47 54.37
#